data_AF-A0A9D6PGZ5-F1
#
_entry.id   AF-A0A9D6PGZ5-F1
#
_cell.length_a   1.000
_cell.length_b   1.000
_cell.length_c   1.000
_cell.angle_alpha   90.00
_cell.angle_beta   90.00
_cell.angle_gamma   90.00
#
_symmetry.space_group_name_H-M   'P 1'
#
loop_
_entity.id
_entity.type
_entity.pdbx_description
1 polymer ?
#
loop_
_entity_poly.entity_id
_entity_poly.type
_entity_poly.pdbx_seq_one_letter_code
_entity_poly.pdbx_strand_id
1 'polypeptide(L)'
;MNRFWMLFFAFFFLSPVYGDVLYLNEGEEHVGRLVSITSGSVLFQDFDGNNETFSENEVAHVLLSKIREGDLINQVASLTEPTIKEILVSAPSNSDFPQNDYVTLFRKRSVKFNQDGSVFYENRQVTKIFKEPGLDAANCSFYYFNDTEKLELAFAHTYNSDGRIFHLTDDALSEESIYTGTPEYNRLRKVKFALKKVDLGSVIDVCYRVRTEKHSALRPYIIDTVFGQREPILREELVVEFPNSMQTTVQPFQWPASGAPTLTTSTNPQTGETTMQWKFSDTKGYIPEQNMAATNRIFPRVFVCPQTTWDDIGKQFQQALDSAAPKPALIEAFISDLGIASQSGQVATLRALYDGIQRKIRLIGVPCQDYGFDPVSTDIALTRNYGNSFARITLLYFALKHLGIESSVGFVTSWKSGGTQEKVTSLGQCWEAILKVNLDEKDYFVCCESDYYPFSFLPTSYQGSKACFLKNYSFQFETLPDGGSNQNRFDRQLFVKVSLDGDMDVKEVRNFRGPFEVSLRGMRSLKDKEKQNFAEKVVKRIHPHAQLRDFSFSNLSDFREPVVFTLSYLIPKAAIKASDQILAFRNYWVDYSGTSASLASRTYPMDYWATEEKVNTLVVELPEGFDWTPWDRNFSYDCSCIRYFSTMVQKGRTLVFSDLFQANRKEYDPKIHYPHYRECIFTLEDIAKQWIILENSAGKDPLKPGFMQAPEPQG
;
A
#
# COMPACT_ATOMS: atom_id res chain seq x y z
N MET A 1 -39.35 -30.52 1.44
CA MET A 1 -38.77 -31.79 0.94
C MET A 1 -37.30 -31.50 0.64
N ASN A 2 -36.49 -31.42 1.71
CA ASN A 2 -35.13 -30.86 1.69
C ASN A 2 -34.13 -31.99 1.95
N ARG A 3 -33.31 -32.34 0.95
CA ARG A 3 -32.16 -33.24 1.12
C ARG A 3 -30.93 -32.40 1.43
N PHE A 4 -30.53 -32.42 2.70
CA PHE A 4 -29.22 -31.94 3.17
C PHE A 4 -28.14 -32.85 2.60
N TRP A 5 -27.23 -32.31 1.80
CA TRP A 5 -25.98 -32.97 1.44
C TRP A 5 -24.98 -32.77 2.59
N MET A 6 -24.70 -33.83 3.35
CA MET A 6 -23.54 -33.91 4.23
C MET A 6 -22.28 -33.98 3.36
N LEU A 7 -21.42 -32.97 3.48
CA LEU A 7 -20.05 -33.03 2.96
C LEU A 7 -19.18 -33.76 3.99
N PHE A 8 -18.91 -35.04 3.75
CA PHE A 8 -17.83 -35.75 4.42
C PHE A 8 -16.50 -35.32 3.77
N PHE A 9 -15.69 -34.53 4.47
CA PHE A 9 -14.28 -34.35 4.12
C PHE A 9 -13.50 -35.56 4.64
N ALA A 10 -13.43 -36.61 3.83
CA ALA A 10 -12.45 -37.68 4.03
C ALA A 10 -11.10 -37.18 3.49
N PHE A 11 -10.18 -36.83 4.38
CA PHE A 11 -8.77 -36.58 4.03
C PHE A 11 -8.13 -37.92 3.65
N PHE A 12 -8.25 -38.32 2.38
CA PHE A 12 -7.38 -39.32 1.80
C PHE A 12 -6.12 -38.61 1.30
N PHE A 13 -5.00 -38.79 2.00
CA PHE A 13 -3.70 -38.63 1.39
C PHE A 13 -3.55 -39.75 0.35
N LEU A 14 -3.98 -39.49 -0.89
CA LEU A 14 -3.64 -40.32 -2.03
C LEU A 14 -2.11 -40.26 -2.21
N SER A 15 -1.46 -41.43 -2.28
CA SER A 15 -0.07 -41.53 -2.71
C SER A 15 0.11 -40.78 -4.04
N PRO A 16 1.21 -40.04 -4.26
CA PRO A 16 1.41 -39.31 -5.51
C PRO A 16 1.39 -40.29 -6.68
N VAL A 17 0.52 -40.02 -7.66
CA VAL A 17 0.63 -40.58 -8.99
C VAL A 17 1.70 -39.74 -9.70
N TYR A 18 2.73 -40.38 -10.21
CA TYR A 18 3.87 -39.74 -10.85
C TYR A 18 3.51 -39.43 -12.30
N GLY A 19 3.90 -38.26 -12.80
CA GLY A 19 3.63 -37.79 -14.16
C GLY A 19 4.89 -37.27 -14.81
N ASP A 20 6.02 -37.88 -14.49
CA ASP A 20 7.32 -37.54 -15.02
C ASP A 20 7.27 -37.61 -16.55
N VAL A 21 8.09 -36.79 -17.21
CA VAL A 21 8.21 -36.78 -18.66
C VAL A 21 9.66 -37.02 -19.03
N LEU A 22 9.94 -38.11 -19.73
CA LEU A 22 11.25 -38.43 -20.29
C LEU A 22 11.30 -37.93 -21.73
N TYR A 23 12.28 -37.06 -22.01
CA TYR A 23 12.53 -36.52 -23.34
C TYR A 23 13.73 -37.23 -23.96
N LEU A 24 13.56 -37.76 -25.17
CA LEU A 24 14.67 -38.30 -25.95
C LEU A 24 15.38 -37.18 -26.73
N ASN A 25 16.65 -37.39 -27.07
CA ASN A 25 17.44 -36.47 -27.90
C ASN A 25 16.84 -36.24 -29.29
N GLU A 26 16.01 -37.16 -29.77
CA GLU A 26 15.28 -37.06 -31.04
C GLU A 26 13.96 -36.28 -30.93
N GLY A 27 13.57 -35.86 -29.72
CA GLY A 27 12.38 -35.05 -29.45
C GLY A 27 11.10 -35.83 -29.11
N GLU A 28 11.18 -37.15 -28.95
CA GLU A 28 10.07 -37.98 -28.45
C GLU A 28 9.88 -37.80 -26.93
N GLU A 29 8.62 -37.84 -26.49
CA GLU A 29 8.21 -37.62 -25.10
C GLU A 29 7.50 -38.87 -24.55
N HIS A 30 7.98 -39.40 -23.42
CA HIS A 30 7.33 -40.50 -22.69
C HIS A 30 6.81 -39.98 -21.35
N VAL A 31 5.51 -40.14 -21.09
CA VAL A 31 4.87 -39.70 -19.84
C VAL A 31 4.63 -40.90 -18.93
N GLY A 32 5.05 -40.80 -17.67
CA GLY A 32 4.98 -41.91 -16.73
C GLY A 32 5.68 -41.61 -15.41
N ARG A 33 6.53 -42.53 -14.95
CA ARG A 33 7.26 -42.46 -13.69
C ARG A 33 8.70 -42.85 -13.92
N LEU A 34 9.63 -42.01 -13.51
CA LEU A 34 11.02 -42.41 -13.37
C LEU A 34 11.14 -43.42 -12.22
N VAL A 35 11.57 -44.64 -12.54
CA VAL A 35 11.75 -45.71 -11.56
C VAL A 35 13.17 -45.68 -11.00
N SER A 36 14.18 -45.59 -11.89
CA SER A 36 15.59 -45.49 -11.49
C SER A 36 16.46 -44.94 -12.62
N ILE A 37 17.60 -44.36 -12.24
CA ILE A 37 18.70 -44.03 -13.13
C ILE A 37 19.92 -44.83 -12.67
N THR A 38 20.51 -45.60 -13.58
CA THR A 38 21.76 -46.34 -13.35
C THR A 38 22.77 -45.99 -14.44
N SER A 39 24.05 -46.33 -14.24
CA SER A 39 25.09 -46.09 -15.24
C SER A 39 24.70 -46.72 -16.58
N GLY A 40 24.44 -45.90 -17.60
CA GLY A 40 24.08 -46.34 -18.95
C GLY A 40 22.59 -46.61 -19.22
N SER A 41 21.69 -46.49 -18.23
CA SER A 41 20.26 -46.72 -18.48
C SER A 41 19.30 -45.95 -17.56
N VAL A 42 18.15 -45.58 -18.11
CA VAL A 42 17.03 -44.92 -17.43
C VAL A 42 15.83 -45.86 -17.48
N LEU A 43 15.33 -46.29 -16.30
CA LEU A 43 14.13 -47.13 -16.18
C LEU A 43 12.92 -46.23 -15.94
N PHE A 44 11.94 -46.33 -16.82
CA PHE A 44 10.74 -45.51 -16.82
C PHE A 44 9.49 -46.38 -16.86
N GLN A 45 8.45 -46.04 -16.12
CA GLN A 45 7.21 -46.81 -16.04
C GLN A 45 6.03 -45.99 -16.58
N ASP A 46 5.29 -46.51 -17.54
CA ASP A 46 4.10 -45.83 -18.08
C ASP A 46 2.89 -45.88 -17.10
N PHE A 47 1.78 -45.25 -17.48
CA PHE A 47 0.55 -45.24 -16.66
C PHE A 47 -0.16 -46.59 -16.57
N ASP A 48 0.10 -47.50 -17.49
CA ASP A 48 -0.44 -48.86 -17.49
C ASP A 48 0.43 -49.81 -16.63
N GLY A 49 1.55 -49.31 -16.09
CA GLY A 49 2.47 -50.02 -15.21
C GLY A 49 3.58 -50.77 -15.95
N ASN A 50 3.72 -50.61 -17.26
CA ASN A 50 4.77 -51.24 -18.05
C ASN A 50 6.09 -50.50 -17.84
N ASN A 51 7.17 -51.26 -17.64
CA ASN A 51 8.50 -50.69 -17.53
C ASN A 51 9.21 -50.68 -18.89
N GLU A 52 9.70 -49.52 -19.28
CA GLU A 52 10.53 -49.28 -20.44
C GLU A 52 11.93 -48.85 -19.99
N THR A 53 12.97 -49.30 -20.69
CA THR A 53 14.37 -48.96 -20.38
C THR A 53 14.98 -48.22 -21.55
N PHE A 54 15.47 -47.02 -21.30
CA PHE A 54 16.12 -46.15 -22.27
C PHE A 54 17.63 -46.11 -22.02
N SER A 55 18.43 -45.98 -23.08
CA SER A 55 19.86 -45.73 -22.93
C SER A 55 20.09 -44.31 -22.39
N GLU A 56 21.04 -44.14 -21.47
CA GLU A 56 21.40 -42.80 -20.95
C GLU A 56 21.78 -41.82 -22.08
N ASN A 57 22.38 -42.32 -23.16
CA ASN A 57 22.78 -41.50 -24.32
C ASN A 57 21.61 -41.09 -25.22
N GLU A 58 20.44 -41.72 -25.07
CA GLU A 58 19.23 -41.40 -25.83
C GLU A 58 18.37 -40.38 -25.09
N VAL A 59 18.49 -40.28 -23.77
CA VAL A 59 17.71 -39.39 -22.92
C VAL A 59 18.32 -37.99 -22.91
N ALA A 60 17.55 -36.98 -23.32
CA ALA A 60 17.93 -35.58 -23.23
C ALA A 60 17.81 -35.07 -21.79
N HIS A 61 16.64 -35.27 -21.18
CA HIS A 61 16.36 -34.93 -19.78
C HIS A 61 15.08 -35.63 -19.30
N VAL A 62 14.89 -35.68 -17.97
CA VAL A 62 13.67 -36.16 -17.34
C VAL A 62 13.08 -35.02 -16.50
N LEU A 63 11.85 -34.62 -16.80
CA LEU A 63 11.08 -33.68 -15.99
C LEU A 63 10.31 -34.47 -14.94
N LEU A 64 10.71 -34.35 -13.68
CA LEU A 64 9.91 -34.91 -12.58
C LEU A 64 8.68 -34.05 -12.38
N SER A 65 7.50 -34.64 -12.50
CA SER A 65 6.24 -33.90 -12.42
C SER A 65 5.22 -34.61 -11.54
N LYS A 66 4.52 -33.83 -10.72
CA LYS A 66 3.40 -34.29 -9.91
C LYS A 66 2.11 -34.26 -10.75
N ILE A 67 1.42 -35.40 -10.84
CA ILE A 67 0.04 -35.41 -11.35
C ILE A 67 -0.87 -34.81 -10.29
N ARG A 68 -1.57 -33.74 -10.69
CA ARG A 68 -2.54 -33.05 -9.86
C ARG A 68 -3.95 -33.56 -10.08
N GLU A 69 -4.85 -33.18 -9.19
CA GLU A 69 -6.25 -33.55 -9.27
C GLU A 69 -6.83 -33.10 -10.62
N GLY A 70 -7.30 -34.05 -11.43
CA GLY A 70 -7.92 -33.76 -12.73
C GLY A 70 -6.98 -33.68 -13.93
N ASP A 71 -5.65 -33.78 -13.75
CA ASP A 71 -4.67 -33.67 -14.85
C ASP A 71 -4.78 -34.80 -15.89
N LEU A 72 -5.44 -35.91 -15.55
CA LEU A 72 -5.69 -37.02 -16.49
C LEU A 72 -6.87 -36.75 -17.43
N ILE A 73 -7.61 -35.65 -17.24
CA ILE A 73 -8.81 -35.32 -18.02
C ILE A 73 -8.48 -34.23 -19.03
N ASN A 74 -8.38 -34.57 -20.32
CA ASN A 74 -7.98 -33.63 -21.37
C ASN A 74 -9.15 -32.98 -22.13
N GLN A 75 -10.39 -33.36 -21.79
CA GLN A 75 -11.60 -32.93 -22.48
C GLN A 75 -12.71 -32.60 -21.47
N VAL A 76 -13.38 -31.47 -21.65
CA VAL A 76 -14.49 -31.00 -20.81
C VAL A 76 -15.63 -32.04 -20.74
N ALA A 77 -15.88 -32.76 -21.83
CA ALA A 77 -16.91 -33.80 -21.89
C ALA A 77 -16.66 -34.95 -20.87
N SER A 78 -15.40 -35.18 -20.51
CA SER A 78 -14.97 -36.24 -19.59
C SER A 78 -14.92 -35.81 -18.12
N LEU A 79 -15.23 -34.54 -17.81
CA LEU A 79 -15.30 -34.07 -16.43
C LEU A 79 -16.40 -34.82 -15.66
N THR A 80 -16.13 -35.13 -14.40
CA THR A 80 -17.09 -35.80 -13.49
C THR A 80 -17.45 -34.95 -12.28
N GLU A 81 -16.62 -33.96 -11.93
CA GLU A 81 -16.84 -33.06 -10.80
C GLU A 81 -18.05 -32.14 -11.06
N PRO A 82 -19.14 -32.23 -10.27
CA PRO A 82 -20.39 -31.54 -10.60
C PRO A 82 -20.29 -30.02 -10.64
N THR A 83 -19.49 -29.41 -9.75
CA THR A 83 -19.40 -27.96 -9.60
C THR A 83 -18.81 -27.32 -10.86
N ILE A 84 -17.66 -27.81 -11.33
CA ILE A 84 -17.06 -27.26 -12.55
C ILE A 84 -17.91 -27.53 -13.79
N LYS A 85 -18.56 -28.69 -13.89
CA LYS A 85 -19.46 -28.99 -15.02
C LYS A 85 -20.61 -27.98 -15.07
N GLU A 86 -21.24 -27.71 -13.93
CA GLU A 86 -22.32 -26.72 -13.84
C GLU A 86 -21.81 -25.32 -14.19
N ILE A 87 -20.64 -24.93 -13.66
CA ILE A 87 -20.03 -23.62 -13.93
C ILE A 87 -19.73 -23.45 -15.42
N LEU A 88 -19.12 -24.44 -16.08
CA LEU A 88 -18.78 -24.36 -17.50
C LEU A 88 -20.02 -24.30 -18.39
N VAL A 89 -21.09 -25.04 -18.05
CA VAL A 89 -22.37 -25.02 -18.78
C VAL A 89 -23.10 -23.69 -18.61
N SER A 90 -23.06 -23.11 -17.42
CA SER A 90 -23.73 -21.84 -17.09
C SER A 90 -22.85 -20.60 -17.33
N ALA A 91 -21.63 -20.80 -17.83
CA ALA A 91 -20.66 -19.72 -17.97
C ALA A 91 -21.18 -18.64 -18.94
N PRO A 92 -21.22 -17.36 -18.53
CA PRO A 92 -21.73 -16.29 -19.35
C PRO A 92 -20.88 -16.08 -20.62
N SER A 93 -21.49 -15.43 -21.59
CA SER A 93 -20.83 -14.97 -22.80
C SER A 93 -20.26 -13.56 -22.61
N ASN A 94 -19.38 -13.14 -23.53
CA ASN A 94 -18.86 -11.77 -23.52
C ASN A 94 -19.98 -10.71 -23.65
N SER A 95 -21.09 -11.01 -24.33
CA SER A 95 -22.22 -10.08 -24.47
C SER A 95 -22.96 -9.81 -23.16
N ASP A 96 -22.86 -10.71 -22.17
CA ASP A 96 -23.47 -10.50 -20.85
C ASP A 96 -22.67 -9.49 -20.00
N PHE A 97 -21.37 -9.33 -20.28
CA PHE A 97 -20.44 -8.48 -19.55
C PHE A 97 -19.52 -7.66 -20.47
N PRO A 98 -20.07 -6.83 -21.38
CA PRO A 98 -19.31 -6.21 -22.47
C PRO A 98 -18.24 -5.21 -22.01
N GLN A 99 -18.32 -4.73 -20.77
CA GLN A 99 -17.37 -3.77 -20.20
C GLN A 99 -16.29 -4.42 -19.34
N ASN A 100 -16.42 -5.70 -19.00
CA ASN A 100 -15.54 -6.38 -18.05
C ASN A 100 -14.39 -7.10 -18.75
N ASP A 101 -13.24 -7.16 -18.09
CA ASP A 101 -12.05 -7.84 -18.61
C ASP A 101 -12.17 -9.36 -18.41
N TYR A 102 -12.76 -9.76 -17.29
CA TYR A 102 -13.07 -11.14 -16.92
C TYR A 102 -14.24 -11.16 -15.93
N VAL A 103 -14.78 -12.36 -15.64
CA VAL A 103 -15.74 -12.57 -14.55
C VAL A 103 -15.30 -13.73 -13.67
N THR A 104 -15.33 -13.54 -12.36
CA THR A 104 -15.15 -14.64 -11.41
C THR A 104 -16.45 -15.42 -11.31
N LEU A 105 -16.50 -16.61 -11.90
CA LEU A 105 -17.69 -17.46 -11.91
C LEU A 105 -17.92 -18.06 -10.52
N PHE A 106 -16.83 -18.44 -9.85
CA PHE A 106 -16.86 -19.07 -8.54
C PHE A 106 -15.60 -18.76 -7.76
N ARG A 107 -15.74 -18.43 -6.48
CA ARG A 107 -14.64 -18.45 -5.52
C ARG A 107 -15.11 -19.10 -4.24
N LYS A 108 -14.34 -20.05 -3.72
CA LYS A 108 -14.56 -20.62 -2.40
C LYS A 108 -13.26 -20.60 -1.61
N ARG A 109 -13.32 -19.99 -0.43
CA ARG A 109 -12.29 -20.05 0.60
C ARG A 109 -12.82 -20.90 1.73
N SER A 110 -12.16 -22.01 2.01
CA SER A 110 -12.47 -22.90 3.12
C SER A 110 -11.34 -22.82 4.13
N VAL A 111 -11.67 -22.54 5.39
CA VAL A 111 -10.72 -22.51 6.51
C VAL A 111 -11.24 -23.44 7.59
N LYS A 112 -10.42 -24.41 8.01
CA LYS A 112 -10.72 -25.31 9.11
C LYS A 112 -9.66 -25.17 10.19
N PHE A 113 -10.09 -24.75 11.37
CA PHE A 113 -9.28 -24.82 12.59
C PHE A 113 -9.40 -26.22 13.17
N ASN A 114 -8.28 -26.84 13.51
CA ASN A 114 -8.26 -28.17 14.12
C ASN A 114 -8.01 -28.08 15.64
N GLN A 115 -8.37 -29.14 16.36
CA GLN A 115 -8.17 -29.21 17.81
C GLN A 115 -6.69 -29.16 18.24
N ASP A 116 -5.77 -29.60 17.37
CA ASP A 116 -4.33 -29.56 17.61
C ASP A 116 -3.71 -28.16 17.38
N GLY A 117 -4.51 -27.17 16.97
CA GLY A 117 -4.06 -25.83 16.65
C GLY A 117 -3.53 -25.65 15.22
N SER A 118 -3.54 -26.70 14.39
CA SER A 118 -3.29 -26.57 12.97
C SER A 118 -4.48 -25.90 12.27
N VAL A 119 -4.21 -25.23 11.15
CA VAL A 119 -5.23 -24.61 10.31
C VAL A 119 -5.06 -25.11 8.88
N PHE A 120 -6.16 -25.60 8.31
CA PHE A 120 -6.21 -25.95 6.89
C PHE A 120 -6.96 -24.86 6.13
N TYR A 121 -6.34 -24.35 5.08
CA TYR A 121 -6.92 -23.40 4.16
C TYR A 121 -6.96 -23.99 2.76
N GLU A 122 -8.07 -23.82 2.06
CA GLU A 122 -8.22 -24.13 0.65
C GLU A 122 -8.86 -22.93 -0.05
N ASN A 123 -8.31 -22.54 -1.19
CA ASN A 123 -8.89 -21.53 -2.05
C ASN A 123 -9.00 -22.06 -3.48
N ARG A 124 -10.23 -22.15 -3.97
CA ARG A 124 -10.55 -22.44 -5.36
C ARG A 124 -11.18 -21.20 -6.01
N GLN A 125 -10.67 -20.81 -7.19
CA GLN A 125 -11.23 -19.73 -7.99
C GLN A 125 -11.37 -20.17 -9.45
N VAL A 126 -12.57 -19.93 -10.00
CA VAL A 126 -12.90 -20.15 -11.41
C VAL A 126 -13.21 -18.81 -12.07
N THR A 127 -12.47 -18.47 -13.13
CA THR A 127 -12.56 -17.16 -13.79
C THR A 127 -12.68 -17.36 -15.30
N LYS A 128 -13.58 -16.60 -15.96
CA LYS A 128 -13.73 -16.58 -17.41
C LYS A 128 -13.14 -15.30 -18.00
N ILE A 129 -12.30 -15.43 -19.03
CA ILE A 129 -11.62 -14.30 -19.66
C ILE A 129 -12.45 -13.76 -20.82
N PHE A 130 -12.63 -12.44 -20.87
CA PHE A 130 -13.42 -11.79 -21.93
C PHE A 130 -12.59 -10.84 -22.81
N LYS A 131 -11.58 -10.18 -22.26
CA LYS A 131 -10.73 -9.21 -22.98
C LYS A 131 -9.26 -9.42 -22.69
N GLU A 132 -8.41 -8.84 -23.54
CA GLU A 132 -6.94 -8.96 -23.42
C GLU A 132 -6.39 -8.56 -22.04
N PRO A 133 -6.84 -7.45 -21.39
CA PRO A 133 -6.35 -7.13 -20.05
C PRO A 133 -6.68 -8.21 -19.00
N GLY A 134 -7.72 -9.02 -19.24
CA GLY A 134 -8.09 -10.12 -18.35
C GLY A 134 -7.14 -11.32 -18.43
N LEU A 135 -6.31 -11.43 -19.47
CA LEU A 135 -5.32 -12.51 -19.59
C LEU A 135 -4.30 -12.51 -18.45
N ASP A 136 -4.09 -11.37 -17.77
CA ASP A 136 -3.21 -11.31 -16.60
C ASP A 136 -3.68 -12.21 -15.45
N ALA A 137 -4.96 -12.56 -15.38
CA ALA A 137 -5.48 -13.54 -14.42
C ALA A 137 -4.85 -14.94 -14.55
N ALA A 138 -4.19 -15.23 -15.69
CA ALA A 138 -3.43 -16.46 -15.89
C ALA A 138 -2.13 -16.52 -15.08
N ASN A 139 -1.60 -15.36 -14.65
CA ASN A 139 -0.39 -15.25 -13.85
C ASN A 139 -0.74 -15.37 -12.36
N CYS A 140 -0.42 -16.51 -11.76
CA CYS A 140 -0.76 -16.81 -10.37
C CYS A 140 0.47 -16.73 -9.47
N SER A 141 0.28 -16.26 -8.24
CA SER A 141 1.28 -16.42 -7.18
C SER A 141 0.68 -16.51 -5.79
N PHE A 142 1.34 -17.28 -4.92
CA PHE A 142 0.93 -17.53 -3.54
C PHE A 142 2.11 -17.34 -2.61
N TYR A 143 1.85 -16.82 -1.41
CA TYR A 143 2.85 -16.66 -0.36
C TYR A 143 2.57 -17.65 0.76
N TYR A 144 3.63 -18.15 1.40
CA TYR A 144 3.52 -19.00 2.58
C TYR A 144 4.78 -18.91 3.45
N PHE A 145 4.64 -19.18 4.75
CA PHE A 145 5.74 -19.23 5.71
C PHE A 145 6.35 -20.62 5.75
N ASN A 146 7.55 -20.79 5.20
CA ASN A 146 8.15 -22.12 5.02
C ASN A 146 8.49 -22.87 6.32
N ASP A 147 8.57 -22.17 7.45
CA ASP A 147 8.87 -22.76 8.75
C ASP A 147 7.62 -23.21 9.52
N THR A 148 6.42 -22.72 9.15
CA THR A 148 5.16 -23.04 9.84
C THR A 148 4.05 -23.55 8.92
N GLU A 149 4.23 -23.44 7.61
CA GLU A 149 3.19 -23.74 6.62
C GLU A 149 3.70 -24.70 5.53
N LYS A 150 2.77 -25.51 5.02
CA LYS A 150 2.96 -26.33 3.82
C LYS A 150 1.96 -25.91 2.78
N LEU A 151 2.45 -25.40 1.65
CA LEU A 151 1.64 -25.04 0.50
C LEU A 151 1.55 -26.22 -0.48
N GLU A 152 0.35 -26.49 -0.97
CA GLU A 152 0.08 -27.44 -2.04
C GLU A 152 -0.74 -26.75 -3.13
N LEU A 153 -0.25 -26.77 -4.38
CA LEU A 153 -1.11 -26.50 -5.54
C LEU A 153 -1.89 -27.78 -5.86
N ALA A 154 -3.18 -27.80 -5.55
CA ALA A 154 -4.05 -28.97 -5.76
C ALA A 154 -4.27 -29.24 -7.24
N PHE A 155 -4.55 -28.19 -8.02
CA PHE A 155 -4.62 -28.19 -9.49
C PHE A 155 -4.69 -26.77 -10.06
N ALA A 156 -4.39 -26.65 -11.34
CA ALA A 156 -4.49 -25.40 -12.10
C ALA A 156 -4.79 -25.74 -13.58
N HIS A 157 -6.03 -25.48 -14.01
CA HIS A 157 -6.54 -25.89 -15.31
C HIS A 157 -6.99 -24.71 -16.15
N THR A 158 -6.87 -24.87 -17.47
CA THR A 158 -7.46 -23.99 -18.48
C THR A 158 -8.42 -24.78 -19.34
N TYR A 159 -9.68 -24.38 -19.37
CA TYR A 159 -10.72 -24.92 -20.24
C TYR A 159 -10.90 -23.98 -21.43
N ASN A 160 -10.57 -24.46 -22.63
CA ASN A 160 -10.73 -23.68 -23.85
C ASN A 160 -12.13 -23.80 -24.44
N SER A 161 -12.45 -22.84 -25.30
CA SER A 161 -13.75 -22.77 -25.99
C SER A 161 -14.01 -23.97 -26.91
N ASP A 162 -12.97 -24.69 -27.33
CA ASP A 162 -13.06 -25.92 -28.12
C ASP A 162 -13.26 -27.19 -27.26
N GLY A 163 -13.31 -27.05 -25.94
CA GLY A 163 -13.52 -28.15 -24.99
C GLY A 163 -12.24 -28.86 -24.55
N ARG A 164 -11.05 -28.47 -25.04
CA ARG A 164 -9.78 -29.01 -24.54
C ARG A 164 -9.46 -28.47 -23.14
N ILE A 165 -8.81 -29.30 -22.35
CA ILE A 165 -8.29 -28.94 -21.02
C ILE A 165 -6.78 -28.93 -21.08
N PHE A 166 -6.17 -27.86 -20.59
CA PHE A 166 -4.72 -27.74 -20.42
C PHE A 166 -4.36 -27.67 -18.94
N HIS A 167 -3.29 -28.37 -18.58
CA HIS A 167 -2.83 -28.53 -17.21
C HIS A 167 -1.53 -27.80 -16.98
N LEU A 168 -1.30 -27.40 -15.73
CA LEU A 168 0.00 -26.89 -15.30
C LEU A 168 1.00 -28.04 -15.16
N THR A 169 2.24 -27.79 -15.57
CA THR A 169 3.37 -28.71 -15.39
C THR A 169 4.38 -28.13 -14.40
N ASP A 170 5.18 -28.99 -13.75
CA ASP A 170 6.04 -28.56 -12.63
C ASP A 170 7.19 -27.65 -13.05
N ASP A 171 7.65 -27.74 -14.29
CA ASP A 171 8.61 -26.81 -14.90
C ASP A 171 8.08 -25.37 -14.99
N ALA A 172 6.76 -25.17 -14.97
CA ALA A 172 6.13 -23.85 -14.95
C ALA A 172 6.02 -23.25 -13.54
N LEU A 173 6.31 -24.01 -12.49
CA LEU A 173 6.31 -23.55 -11.11
C LEU A 173 7.69 -23.02 -10.71
N SER A 174 7.71 -21.81 -10.19
CA SER A 174 8.90 -21.22 -9.59
C SER A 174 8.63 -20.89 -8.13
N GLU A 175 9.49 -21.39 -7.26
CA GLU A 175 9.49 -21.06 -5.84
C GLU A 175 10.71 -20.19 -5.50
N GLU A 176 10.48 -19.07 -4.79
CA GLU A 176 11.53 -18.13 -4.43
C GLU A 176 11.45 -17.69 -2.96
N SER A 177 12.62 -17.42 -2.38
CA SER A 177 12.77 -16.77 -1.07
C SER A 177 12.57 -15.27 -1.22
N ILE A 178 11.75 -14.65 -0.39
CA ILE A 178 11.57 -13.20 -0.43
C ILE A 178 12.76 -12.45 0.22
N TYR A 179 13.36 -13.01 1.28
CA TYR A 179 14.40 -12.34 2.07
C TYR A 179 15.73 -13.11 2.16
N THR A 180 16.26 -13.55 1.01
CA THR A 180 17.46 -14.41 0.91
C THR A 180 18.71 -13.85 1.62
N GLY A 181 18.85 -12.52 1.72
CA GLY A 181 20.03 -11.85 2.29
C GLY A 181 20.02 -11.66 3.81
N THR A 182 18.96 -12.07 4.50
CA THR A 182 18.74 -11.78 5.93
C THR A 182 18.17 -13.02 6.64
N PRO A 183 19.03 -13.98 7.02
CA PRO A 183 18.60 -15.30 7.49
C PRO A 183 17.62 -15.27 8.66
N GLU A 184 17.79 -14.33 9.60
CA GLU A 184 16.93 -14.18 10.79
C GLU A 184 15.48 -13.82 10.42
N TYR A 185 15.27 -13.30 9.22
CA TYR A 185 13.97 -12.84 8.72
C TYR A 185 13.44 -13.69 7.56
N ASN A 186 14.19 -14.70 7.10
CA ASN A 186 13.92 -15.41 5.85
C ASN A 186 12.90 -16.55 6.00
N ARG A 187 11.64 -16.19 6.28
CA ARG A 187 10.51 -17.12 6.48
C ARG A 187 9.54 -17.17 5.30
N LEU A 188 9.35 -16.05 4.62
CA LEU A 188 8.35 -15.92 3.56
C LEU A 188 8.88 -16.48 2.22
N ARG A 189 8.10 -17.38 1.63
CA ARG A 189 8.31 -17.92 0.28
C ARG A 189 7.17 -17.50 -0.63
N LYS A 190 7.46 -17.46 -1.93
CA LYS A 190 6.48 -17.23 -2.98
C LYS A 190 6.57 -18.33 -4.03
N VAL A 191 5.43 -18.95 -4.34
CA VAL A 191 5.26 -19.82 -5.50
C VAL A 191 4.57 -19.02 -6.59
N LYS A 192 5.07 -19.06 -7.83
CA LYS A 192 4.49 -18.39 -8.99
C LYS A 192 4.46 -19.30 -10.21
N PHE A 193 3.46 -19.13 -11.06
CA PHE A 193 3.31 -19.83 -12.33
C PHE A 193 2.37 -19.08 -13.27
N ALA A 194 2.40 -19.45 -14.56
CA ALA A 194 1.45 -19.00 -15.55
C ALA A 194 0.70 -20.20 -16.13
N LEU A 195 -0.62 -20.08 -16.28
CA LEU A 195 -1.45 -21.09 -16.93
C LEU A 195 -1.16 -21.18 -18.43
N LYS A 196 -1.19 -22.40 -18.97
CA LYS A 196 -0.96 -22.67 -20.40
C LYS A 196 -2.23 -22.41 -21.22
N LYS A 197 -2.06 -21.86 -22.43
CA LYS A 197 -3.10 -21.76 -23.48
C LYS A 197 -4.36 -21.01 -23.04
N VAL A 198 -4.21 -19.99 -22.20
CA VAL A 198 -5.29 -19.07 -21.85
C VAL A 198 -5.52 -18.08 -22.98
N ASP A 199 -6.72 -18.09 -23.55
CA ASP A 199 -7.17 -17.21 -24.62
C ASP A 199 -8.49 -16.51 -24.23
N LEU A 200 -8.99 -15.62 -25.09
CA LEU A 200 -10.30 -15.01 -24.90
C LEU A 200 -11.40 -16.09 -24.94
N GLY A 201 -12.28 -16.06 -23.96
CA GLY A 201 -13.34 -17.05 -23.77
C GLY A 201 -12.90 -18.27 -22.96
N SER A 202 -11.60 -18.46 -22.70
CA SER A 202 -11.12 -19.52 -21.81
C SER A 202 -11.63 -19.34 -20.38
N VAL A 203 -11.81 -20.46 -19.69
CA VAL A 203 -12.09 -20.49 -18.25
C VAL A 203 -10.86 -21.06 -17.54
N ILE A 204 -10.38 -20.38 -16.53
CA ILE A 204 -9.30 -20.84 -15.66
C ILE A 204 -9.85 -21.30 -14.31
N ASP A 205 -9.31 -22.38 -13.75
CA ASP A 205 -9.71 -22.95 -12.46
C ASP A 205 -8.47 -23.34 -11.66
N VAL A 206 -8.26 -22.64 -10.55
CA VAL A 206 -7.05 -22.79 -9.75
C VAL A 206 -7.46 -23.09 -8.31
N CYS A 207 -6.90 -24.17 -7.77
CA CYS A 207 -7.09 -24.59 -6.40
C CYS A 207 -5.75 -24.82 -5.71
N TYR A 208 -5.55 -24.16 -4.57
CA TYR A 208 -4.39 -24.40 -3.71
C TYR A 208 -4.82 -24.54 -2.25
N ARG A 209 -3.97 -25.21 -1.48
CA ARG A 209 -4.15 -25.51 -0.07
C ARG A 209 -2.94 -25.05 0.72
N VAL A 210 -3.19 -24.59 1.94
CA VAL A 210 -2.15 -24.25 2.91
C VAL A 210 -2.49 -24.92 4.22
N ARG A 211 -1.56 -25.71 4.74
CA ARG A 211 -1.63 -26.24 6.10
C ARG A 211 -0.67 -25.46 6.98
N THR A 212 -1.21 -24.70 7.93
CA THR A 212 -0.45 -24.08 9.02
C THR A 212 -0.35 -25.08 10.16
N GLU A 213 0.87 -25.49 10.55
CA GLU A 213 1.05 -26.50 11.61
C GLU A 213 0.79 -25.91 13.01
N LYS A 214 1.12 -24.63 13.24
CA LYS A 214 0.88 -23.97 14.53
C LYS A 214 0.75 -22.46 14.40
N HIS A 215 -0.34 -21.91 14.91
CA HIS A 215 -0.52 -20.47 15.13
C HIS A 215 -0.37 -20.12 16.62
N SER A 216 -0.16 -18.84 16.93
CA SER A 216 -0.06 -18.33 18.31
C SER A 216 -0.51 -16.86 18.40
N ALA A 217 -0.54 -16.27 19.58
CA ALA A 217 -0.89 -14.84 19.72
C ALA A 217 0.09 -13.91 18.97
N LEU A 218 1.37 -14.29 18.89
CA LEU A 218 2.43 -13.52 18.21
C LEU A 218 2.66 -13.96 16.76
N ARG A 219 2.06 -15.08 16.36
CA ARG A 219 1.99 -15.56 14.97
C ARG A 219 0.54 -15.92 14.67
N PRO A 220 -0.36 -14.92 14.67
CA PRO A 220 -1.79 -15.17 14.66
C PRO A 220 -2.27 -15.61 13.28
N TYR A 221 -3.22 -16.53 13.26
CA TYR A 221 -3.97 -16.86 12.05
C TYR A 221 -5.27 -16.06 12.05
N ILE A 222 -5.41 -15.15 11.10
CA ILE A 222 -6.58 -14.28 10.97
C ILE A 222 -7.15 -14.39 9.56
N ILE A 223 -8.46 -14.51 9.48
CA ILE A 223 -9.20 -14.44 8.22
C ILE A 223 -9.69 -13.01 8.09
N ASP A 224 -9.22 -12.32 7.07
CA ASP A 224 -9.65 -10.97 6.72
C ASP A 224 -10.23 -11.00 5.29
N THR A 225 -11.56 -11.02 5.19
CA THR A 225 -12.24 -11.15 3.90
C THR A 225 -13.05 -9.90 3.60
N VAL A 226 -12.69 -9.21 2.51
CA VAL A 226 -13.50 -8.18 1.87
C VAL A 226 -14.30 -8.82 0.75
N PHE A 227 -15.60 -8.57 0.73
CA PHE A 227 -16.53 -9.02 -0.31
C PHE A 227 -16.77 -7.90 -1.31
N GLY A 228 -16.72 -8.20 -2.61
CA GLY A 228 -16.83 -7.21 -3.68
C GLY A 228 -15.47 -6.86 -4.30
N GLN A 229 -15.44 -6.78 -5.63
CA GLN A 229 -14.23 -6.59 -6.44
C GLN A 229 -14.53 -5.72 -7.66
N ARG A 230 -13.47 -5.27 -8.36
CA ARG A 230 -13.61 -4.44 -9.56
C ARG A 230 -14.42 -5.18 -10.63
N GLU A 231 -14.00 -6.41 -10.90
CA GLU A 231 -14.72 -7.29 -11.82
C GLU A 231 -15.84 -8.06 -11.10
N PRO A 232 -16.93 -8.42 -11.80
CA PRO A 232 -18.03 -9.19 -11.24
C PRO A 232 -17.61 -10.53 -10.65
N ILE A 233 -18.32 -10.92 -9.60
CA ILE A 233 -18.22 -12.23 -8.96
C ILE A 233 -19.61 -12.86 -8.81
N LEU A 234 -19.87 -13.94 -9.54
CA LEU A 234 -21.21 -14.54 -9.61
C LEU A 234 -21.52 -15.36 -8.35
N ARG A 235 -20.52 -16.01 -7.78
CA ARG A 235 -20.63 -16.82 -6.57
C ARG A 235 -19.35 -16.77 -5.75
N GLU A 236 -19.42 -16.16 -4.58
CA GLU A 236 -18.35 -16.15 -3.59
C GLU A 236 -18.80 -16.84 -2.30
N GLU A 237 -17.96 -17.73 -1.79
CA GLU A 237 -18.19 -18.45 -0.55
C GLU A 237 -16.96 -18.32 0.37
N LEU A 238 -17.19 -17.94 1.62
CA LEU A 238 -16.25 -18.12 2.71
C LEU A 238 -16.84 -19.14 3.67
N VAL A 239 -16.16 -20.26 3.88
CA VAL A 239 -16.54 -21.31 4.83
C VAL A 239 -15.48 -21.37 5.90
N VAL A 240 -15.89 -21.22 7.16
CA VAL A 240 -14.98 -21.31 8.31
C VAL A 240 -15.52 -22.33 9.29
N GLU A 241 -14.67 -23.30 9.65
CA GLU A 241 -14.99 -24.41 10.54
C GLU A 241 -14.14 -24.33 11.81
N PHE A 242 -14.80 -24.48 12.96
CA PHE A 242 -14.16 -24.49 14.28
C PHE A 242 -14.58 -25.73 15.09
N PRO A 243 -13.65 -26.31 15.87
CA PRO A 243 -14.01 -27.35 16.83
C PRO A 243 -14.80 -26.74 18.00
N ASN A 244 -15.64 -27.54 18.65
CA ASN A 244 -16.42 -27.11 19.82
C ASN A 244 -15.58 -26.55 20.98
N SER A 245 -14.29 -26.90 21.04
CA SER A 245 -13.34 -26.46 22.06
C SER A 245 -12.76 -25.06 21.81
N MET A 246 -12.94 -24.50 20.61
CA MET A 246 -12.36 -23.21 20.24
C MET A 246 -13.45 -22.16 20.12
N GLN A 247 -13.31 -21.07 20.87
CA GLN A 247 -14.14 -19.89 20.70
C GLN A 247 -13.62 -19.03 19.55
N THR A 248 -14.53 -18.30 18.89
CA THR A 248 -14.22 -17.52 17.69
C THR A 248 -14.72 -16.10 17.83
N THR A 249 -13.86 -15.14 17.48
CA THR A 249 -14.25 -13.75 17.27
C THR A 249 -14.65 -13.56 15.81
N VAL A 250 -15.88 -13.09 15.57
CA VAL A 250 -16.40 -12.73 14.25
C VAL A 250 -16.81 -11.28 14.28
N GLN A 251 -16.10 -10.45 13.51
CA GLN A 251 -16.35 -9.02 13.49
C GLN A 251 -16.65 -8.56 12.05
N PRO A 252 -17.92 -8.30 11.71
CA PRO A 252 -18.29 -7.67 10.45
C PRO A 252 -18.03 -6.16 10.49
N PHE A 253 -17.70 -5.62 9.32
CA PHE A 253 -17.49 -4.20 9.05
C PHE A 253 -18.21 -3.82 7.74
N GLN A 254 -18.75 -2.60 7.69
CA GLN A 254 -19.39 -2.03 6.50
C GLN A 254 -20.46 -2.92 5.85
N TRP A 255 -21.27 -3.58 6.68
CA TRP A 255 -22.39 -4.39 6.21
C TRP A 255 -23.50 -3.48 5.66
N PRO A 256 -23.79 -3.48 4.34
CA PRO A 256 -24.85 -2.66 3.80
C PRO A 256 -26.22 -3.20 4.18
N ALA A 257 -27.25 -2.35 4.13
CA ALA A 257 -28.62 -2.75 4.41
C ALA A 257 -29.18 -3.75 3.36
N SER A 258 -28.65 -3.71 2.14
CA SER A 258 -29.01 -4.61 1.03
C SER A 258 -27.76 -5.05 0.28
N GLY A 259 -27.81 -6.26 -0.31
CA GLY A 259 -26.69 -6.83 -1.06
C GLY A 259 -25.49 -7.26 -0.20
N ALA A 260 -25.63 -7.32 1.12
CA ALA A 260 -24.57 -7.81 1.99
C ALA A 260 -24.39 -9.34 1.88
N PRO A 261 -23.21 -9.89 2.24
CA PRO A 261 -23.02 -11.33 2.34
C PRO A 261 -24.01 -11.96 3.32
N THR A 262 -24.58 -13.09 2.94
CA THR A 262 -25.51 -13.85 3.79
C THR A 262 -24.75 -14.88 4.61
N LEU A 263 -24.85 -14.81 5.94
CA LEU A 263 -24.26 -15.77 6.88
C LEU A 263 -25.25 -16.88 7.24
N THR A 264 -24.83 -18.13 7.07
CA THR A 264 -25.49 -19.31 7.65
C THR A 264 -24.54 -20.01 8.61
N THR A 265 -25.04 -20.40 9.78
CA THR A 265 -24.27 -21.14 10.80
C THR A 265 -24.93 -22.50 11.04
N SER A 266 -24.13 -23.55 11.13
CA SER A 266 -24.58 -24.89 11.49
C SER A 266 -23.60 -25.54 12.46
N THR A 267 -24.09 -26.47 13.28
CA THR A 267 -23.27 -27.27 14.20
C THR A 267 -23.47 -28.74 13.86
N ASN A 268 -22.37 -29.48 13.74
CA ASN A 268 -22.40 -30.92 13.58
C ASN A 268 -22.86 -31.59 14.90
N PRO A 269 -24.00 -32.31 14.94
CA PRO A 269 -24.51 -32.90 16.18
C PRO A 269 -23.59 -33.97 16.80
N GLN A 270 -22.76 -34.62 15.99
CA GLN A 270 -21.87 -35.70 16.41
C GLN A 270 -20.51 -35.18 16.90
N THR A 271 -19.91 -34.24 16.17
CA THR A 271 -18.57 -33.71 16.50
C THR A 271 -18.61 -32.42 17.32
N GLY A 272 -19.74 -31.70 17.30
CA GLY A 272 -19.87 -30.36 17.87
C GLY A 272 -19.17 -29.27 17.05
N GLU A 273 -18.52 -29.60 15.93
CA GLU A 273 -17.87 -28.63 15.06
C GLU A 273 -18.91 -27.64 14.52
N THR A 274 -18.56 -26.35 14.54
CA THR A 274 -19.40 -25.27 14.03
C THR A 274 -18.87 -24.80 12.69
N THR A 275 -19.75 -24.70 11.70
CA THR A 275 -19.46 -24.18 10.36
C THR A 275 -20.19 -22.87 10.15
N MET A 276 -19.45 -21.83 9.80
CA MET A 276 -19.96 -20.54 9.38
C MET A 276 -19.71 -20.36 7.89
N GLN A 277 -20.78 -20.14 7.12
CA GLN A 277 -20.70 -19.93 5.67
C GLN A 277 -21.27 -18.56 5.31
N TRP A 278 -20.44 -17.73 4.70
CA TRP A 278 -20.87 -16.50 4.03
C TRP A 278 -21.01 -16.76 2.54
N LYS A 279 -22.14 -16.35 1.97
CA LYS A 279 -22.38 -16.36 0.51
C LYS A 279 -22.56 -14.94 0.01
N PHE A 280 -21.90 -14.62 -1.09
CA PHE A 280 -21.94 -13.30 -1.70
C PHE A 280 -21.96 -13.43 -3.23
N SER A 281 -22.54 -12.42 -3.89
CA SER A 281 -22.59 -12.30 -5.35
C SER A 281 -22.69 -10.81 -5.69
N ASP A 282 -21.92 -10.39 -6.68
CA ASP A 282 -21.95 -9.05 -7.24
C ASP A 282 -21.75 -9.15 -8.76
N THR A 283 -22.85 -8.97 -9.50
CA THR A 283 -22.85 -9.06 -10.97
C THR A 283 -22.39 -7.78 -11.65
N LYS A 284 -22.09 -6.72 -10.91
CA LYS A 284 -21.66 -5.44 -11.50
C LYS A 284 -20.19 -5.18 -11.23
N GLY A 285 -19.70 -5.55 -10.05
CA GLY A 285 -18.42 -5.06 -9.56
C GLY A 285 -18.47 -3.56 -9.30
N TYR A 286 -17.31 -2.90 -9.34
CA TYR A 286 -17.23 -1.45 -9.20
C TYR A 286 -16.23 -0.80 -10.15
N ILE A 287 -16.48 0.47 -10.45
CA ILE A 287 -15.56 1.33 -11.20
C ILE A 287 -14.70 2.09 -10.20
N PRO A 288 -13.37 1.89 -10.18
CA PRO A 288 -12.50 2.62 -9.27
C PRO A 288 -12.51 4.12 -9.57
N GLU A 289 -12.77 4.94 -8.56
CA GLU A 289 -12.67 6.39 -8.67
C GLU A 289 -11.29 6.84 -8.16
N GLN A 290 -10.69 7.84 -8.80
CA GLN A 290 -9.39 8.39 -8.37
C GLN A 290 -9.45 8.80 -6.89
N ASN A 291 -8.48 8.36 -6.08
CA ASN A 291 -8.41 8.64 -4.64
C ASN A 291 -9.62 8.14 -3.83
N MET A 292 -10.39 7.15 -4.30
CA MET A 292 -11.41 6.54 -3.44
C MET A 292 -10.80 5.87 -2.20
N ALA A 293 -11.56 5.81 -1.11
CA ALA A 293 -11.18 5.06 0.07
C ALA A 293 -10.93 3.59 -0.24
N ALA A 294 -10.01 2.96 0.51
CA ALA A 294 -9.67 1.56 0.34
C ALA A 294 -10.90 0.65 0.48
N THR A 295 -10.96 -0.42 -0.31
CA THR A 295 -12.13 -1.32 -0.37
C THR A 295 -12.50 -1.92 0.99
N ASN A 296 -11.50 -2.21 1.83
CA ASN A 296 -11.70 -2.72 3.19
C ASN A 296 -12.39 -1.72 4.17
N ARG A 297 -12.58 -0.47 3.75
CA ARG A 297 -13.30 0.58 4.49
C ARG A 297 -14.67 0.92 3.91
N ILE A 298 -15.02 0.40 2.72
CA ILE A 298 -16.28 0.76 2.03
C ILE A 298 -17.11 -0.44 1.60
N PHE A 299 -16.49 -1.62 1.48
CA PHE A 299 -17.17 -2.86 1.12
C PHE A 299 -17.35 -3.77 2.33
N PRO A 300 -18.38 -4.64 2.32
CA PRO A 300 -18.60 -5.58 3.41
C PRO A 300 -17.32 -6.38 3.66
N ARG A 301 -16.86 -6.38 4.91
CA ARG A 301 -15.65 -7.06 5.34
C ARG A 301 -15.94 -7.86 6.59
N VAL A 302 -15.39 -9.05 6.71
CA VAL A 302 -15.46 -9.86 7.93
C VAL A 302 -14.06 -10.26 8.39
N PHE A 303 -13.81 -10.03 9.67
CA PHE A 303 -12.70 -10.63 10.38
C PHE A 303 -13.17 -11.86 11.13
N VAL A 304 -12.42 -12.94 11.03
CA VAL A 304 -12.64 -14.16 11.81
C VAL A 304 -11.30 -14.66 12.36
N CYS A 305 -11.22 -14.86 13.67
CA CYS A 305 -10.02 -15.41 14.32
C CYS A 305 -10.38 -16.20 15.57
N PRO A 306 -9.50 -17.10 16.05
CA PRO A 306 -9.61 -17.67 17.38
C PRO A 306 -9.75 -16.56 18.43
N GLN A 307 -10.69 -16.71 19.35
CA GLN A 307 -10.92 -15.71 20.38
C GLN A 307 -9.78 -15.74 21.40
N THR A 308 -9.16 -14.58 21.64
CA THR A 308 -8.18 -14.35 22.70
C THR A 308 -8.45 -12.99 23.37
N THR A 309 -7.63 -12.61 24.35
CA THR A 309 -7.73 -11.35 25.07
C THR A 309 -6.46 -10.52 24.87
N TRP A 310 -6.59 -9.20 24.94
CA TRP A 310 -5.41 -8.31 24.89
C TRP A 310 -4.45 -8.52 26.07
N ASP A 311 -4.95 -9.04 27.20
CA ASP A 311 -4.13 -9.47 28.34
C ASP A 311 -3.28 -10.70 28.02
N ASP A 312 -3.85 -11.71 27.35
CA ASP A 312 -3.11 -12.92 27.00
C ASP A 312 -2.08 -12.65 25.90
N ILE A 313 -2.45 -11.83 24.91
CA ILE A 313 -1.51 -11.34 23.89
C ILE A 313 -0.40 -10.54 24.58
N GLY A 314 -0.73 -9.63 25.51
CA GLY A 314 0.23 -8.78 26.21
C GLY A 314 1.20 -9.59 27.08
N LYS A 315 0.74 -10.63 27.79
CA LYS A 315 1.60 -11.54 28.56
C LYS A 315 2.59 -12.29 27.67
N GLN A 316 2.11 -12.88 26.57
CA GLN A 316 2.99 -13.58 25.62
C GLN A 316 3.98 -12.62 24.97
N PHE A 317 3.53 -11.41 24.63
CA PHE A 317 4.39 -10.39 24.06
C PHE A 317 5.47 -9.92 25.04
N GLN A 318 5.13 -9.73 26.32
CA GLN A 318 6.11 -9.39 27.35
C GLN A 318 7.17 -10.49 27.51
N GLN A 319 6.77 -11.76 27.50
CA GLN A 319 7.71 -12.89 27.53
C GLN A 319 8.65 -12.90 26.30
N ALA A 320 8.12 -12.60 25.11
CA ALA A 320 8.91 -12.51 23.90
C ALA A 320 9.87 -11.31 23.93
N LEU A 321 9.44 -10.15 24.45
CA LEU A 321 10.31 -9.01 24.71
C LEU A 321 11.43 -9.40 25.68
N ASP A 322 11.11 -9.98 26.83
CA ASP A 322 12.11 -10.38 27.84
C ASP A 322 13.13 -11.36 27.26
N SER A 323 12.69 -12.26 26.37
CA SER A 323 13.56 -13.21 25.66
C SER A 323 14.47 -12.55 24.61
N ALA A 324 14.07 -11.40 24.06
CA ALA A 324 14.82 -10.63 23.09
C ALA A 324 15.76 -9.58 23.71
N ALA A 325 15.80 -9.46 25.04
CA ALA A 325 16.61 -8.49 25.74
C ALA A 325 18.11 -8.65 25.38
N PRO A 326 18.83 -7.54 25.13
CA PRO A 326 20.25 -7.60 24.83
C PRO A 326 21.06 -7.98 26.07
N LYS A 327 22.25 -8.55 25.85
CA LYS A 327 23.23 -8.72 26.93
C LYS A 327 23.63 -7.34 27.51
N PRO A 328 23.75 -7.19 28.84
CA PRO A 328 24.10 -5.91 29.48
C PRO A 328 25.33 -5.24 28.87
N ALA A 329 26.41 -6.01 28.64
CA ALA A 329 27.64 -5.47 28.06
C ALA A 329 27.45 -4.91 26.63
N LEU A 330 26.55 -5.48 25.82
CA LEU A 330 26.32 -5.00 24.45
C LEU A 330 25.55 -3.69 24.45
N ILE A 331 24.50 -3.57 25.28
CA ILE A 331 23.71 -2.35 25.34
C ILE A 331 24.50 -1.21 26.02
N GLU A 332 25.29 -1.50 27.05
CA GLU A 332 26.18 -0.54 27.70
C GLU A 332 27.24 0.00 26.72
N ALA A 333 27.88 -0.90 25.95
CA ALA A 333 28.84 -0.51 24.93
C ALA A 333 28.20 0.39 23.86
N PHE A 334 26.99 0.05 23.41
CA PHE A 334 26.26 0.84 22.43
C PHE A 334 25.89 2.24 22.96
N ILE A 335 25.36 2.33 24.18
CA ILE A 335 25.02 3.61 24.83
C ILE A 335 26.27 4.48 25.03
N SER A 336 27.39 3.85 25.44
CA SER A 336 28.67 4.54 25.62
C SER A 336 29.23 5.09 24.30
N ASP A 337 29.25 4.28 23.25
CA ASP A 337 29.69 4.63 21.90
C ASP A 337 28.83 5.76 21.27
N LEU A 338 27.55 5.85 21.65
CA LEU A 338 26.69 6.98 21.27
C LEU A 338 26.94 8.26 22.08
N GLY A 339 27.74 8.22 23.14
CA GLY A 339 28.03 9.38 23.99
C GLY A 339 26.80 9.87 24.76
N ILE A 340 25.88 8.98 25.13
CA ILE A 340 24.61 9.37 25.76
C ILE A 340 24.81 10.10 27.10
N ALA A 341 25.85 9.74 27.86
CA ALA A 341 26.17 10.37 29.14
C ALA A 341 26.45 11.89 29.04
N SER A 342 26.78 12.42 27.84
CA SER A 342 27.00 13.85 27.64
C SER A 342 25.71 14.63 27.30
N GLN A 343 24.57 13.97 27.16
CA GLN A 343 23.31 14.62 26.80
C GLN A 343 22.65 15.25 28.03
N SER A 344 22.10 16.45 27.85
CA SER A 344 21.38 17.18 28.89
C SER A 344 19.87 17.06 28.68
N GLY A 345 19.19 16.34 29.56
CA GLY A 345 17.73 16.18 29.55
C GLY A 345 17.23 14.97 28.75
N GLN A 346 16.07 14.44 29.14
CA GLN A 346 15.55 13.18 28.59
C GLN A 346 15.21 13.26 27.10
N VAL A 347 14.72 14.41 26.63
CA VAL A 347 14.41 14.62 25.20
C VAL A 347 15.67 14.58 24.34
N ALA A 348 16.77 15.18 24.80
CA ALA A 348 18.05 15.15 24.10
C ALA A 348 18.61 13.72 24.07
N THR A 349 18.51 12.99 25.19
CA THR A 349 18.88 11.58 25.29
C THR A 349 18.09 10.70 24.32
N LEU A 350 16.76 10.81 24.29
CA LEU A 350 15.90 10.04 23.39
C LEU A 350 16.24 10.31 21.92
N ARG A 351 16.46 11.58 21.57
CA ARG A 351 16.87 11.96 20.21
C ARG A 351 18.24 11.38 19.85
N ALA A 352 19.22 11.47 20.74
CA ALA A 352 20.56 10.94 20.48
C ALA A 352 20.55 9.41 20.29
N LEU A 353 19.73 8.69 21.06
CA LEU A 353 19.50 7.25 20.85
C LEU A 353 18.85 6.98 19.50
N TYR A 354 17.78 7.71 19.16
CA TYR A 354 17.08 7.56 17.88
C TYR A 354 18.00 7.78 16.67
N ASP A 355 18.72 8.91 16.65
CA ASP A 355 19.67 9.26 15.59
C ASP A 355 20.86 8.29 15.56
N GLY A 356 21.29 7.80 16.72
CA GLY A 356 22.32 6.77 16.87
C GLY A 356 21.92 5.44 16.22
N ILE A 357 20.71 4.96 16.53
CA ILE A 357 20.14 3.73 15.97
C ILE A 357 19.98 3.85 14.46
N GLN A 358 19.41 4.94 13.95
CA GLN A 358 19.27 5.13 12.50
C GLN A 358 20.62 5.10 11.77
N ARG A 359 21.68 5.67 12.34
CA ARG A 359 23.01 5.72 11.73
C ARG A 359 23.76 4.39 11.81
N LYS A 360 23.66 3.69 12.96
CA LYS A 360 24.48 2.50 13.23
C LYS A 360 23.80 1.19 12.84
N ILE A 361 22.47 1.11 12.85
CA ILE A 361 21.73 -0.12 12.59
C ILE A 361 21.07 -0.01 11.22
N ARG A 362 21.59 -0.64 10.17
CA ARG A 362 21.00 -0.61 8.81
C ARG A 362 19.57 -1.19 8.78
N LEU A 363 18.64 -0.47 8.15
CA LEU A 363 17.27 -0.92 8.00
C LEU A 363 17.18 -2.09 7.01
N ILE A 364 16.40 -3.11 7.37
CA ILE A 364 15.95 -4.16 6.47
C ILE A 364 14.45 -3.99 6.26
N GLY A 365 13.99 -4.03 5.01
CA GLY A 365 12.58 -3.93 4.64
C GLY A 365 11.83 -5.26 4.83
N VAL A 366 11.69 -5.72 6.07
CA VAL A 366 10.85 -6.88 6.45
C VAL A 366 9.80 -6.40 7.46
N PRO A 367 8.54 -6.22 7.06
CA PRO A 367 7.48 -5.79 7.97
C PRO A 367 7.09 -6.91 8.94
N CYS A 368 6.38 -6.57 10.03
CA CYS A 368 5.90 -7.55 11.01
C CYS A 368 4.98 -8.61 10.38
N GLN A 369 4.24 -8.27 9.33
CA GLN A 369 3.33 -9.21 8.66
C GLN A 369 4.08 -10.35 7.94
N ASP A 370 5.30 -10.11 7.47
CA ASP A 370 6.07 -11.06 6.69
C ASP A 370 7.06 -11.88 7.54
N TYR A 371 7.06 -11.67 8.86
CA TYR A 371 7.94 -12.37 9.80
C TYR A 371 7.29 -12.72 11.15
N GLY A 372 6.40 -11.92 11.72
CA GLY A 372 5.76 -12.16 13.02
C GLY A 372 5.85 -11.00 14.02
N PHE A 373 5.17 -11.14 15.15
CA PHE A 373 5.12 -10.14 16.23
C PHE A 373 5.99 -10.50 17.45
N ASP A 374 6.78 -11.56 17.36
CA ASP A 374 7.87 -11.85 18.29
C ASP A 374 9.17 -11.14 17.84
N PRO A 375 9.83 -10.33 18.68
CA PRO A 375 11.04 -9.62 18.28
C PRO A 375 12.24 -10.55 18.12
N VAL A 376 13.04 -10.30 17.08
CA VAL A 376 14.38 -10.89 16.97
C VAL A 376 15.24 -10.40 18.13
N SER A 377 16.14 -11.25 18.64
CA SER A 377 17.08 -10.89 19.70
C SER A 377 17.81 -9.57 19.38
N THR A 378 17.80 -8.65 20.33
CA THR A 378 18.44 -7.33 20.20
C THR A 378 19.97 -7.45 20.05
N ASP A 379 20.56 -8.56 20.52
CA ASP A 379 21.97 -8.89 20.27
C ASP A 379 22.30 -8.92 18.77
N ILE A 380 21.37 -9.36 17.91
CA ILE A 380 21.59 -9.40 16.45
C ILE A 380 21.75 -7.99 15.92
N ALA A 381 20.88 -7.05 16.30
CA ALA A 381 21.00 -5.67 15.87
C ALA A 381 22.33 -5.06 16.33
N LEU A 382 22.71 -5.28 17.59
CA LEU A 382 23.94 -4.74 18.18
C LEU A 382 25.23 -5.34 17.61
N THR A 383 25.22 -6.61 17.18
CA THR A 383 26.42 -7.31 16.68
C THR A 383 26.54 -7.30 15.16
N ARG A 384 25.41 -7.27 14.43
CA ARG A 384 25.37 -7.28 12.96
C ARG A 384 25.14 -5.91 12.34
N ASN A 385 24.79 -4.90 13.14
CA ASN A 385 24.49 -3.55 12.69
C ASN A 385 23.37 -3.50 11.63
N TYR A 386 22.37 -4.38 11.75
CA TYR A 386 21.16 -4.34 10.93
C TYR A 386 19.93 -4.82 11.69
N GLY A 387 18.75 -4.44 11.21
CA GLY A 387 17.48 -4.96 11.70
C GLY A 387 16.31 -4.36 10.93
N ASN A 388 15.15 -4.99 11.01
CA ASN A 388 13.92 -4.38 10.51
C ASN A 388 13.42 -3.24 11.42
N SER A 389 12.31 -2.59 11.05
CA SER A 389 11.68 -1.53 11.83
C SER A 389 11.43 -1.97 13.28
N PHE A 390 10.92 -3.18 13.47
CA PHE A 390 10.62 -3.73 14.79
C PHE A 390 11.87 -3.96 15.65
N ALA A 391 12.97 -4.48 15.08
CA ALA A 391 14.24 -4.63 15.79
C ALA A 391 14.86 -3.29 16.22
N ARG A 392 14.69 -2.23 15.42
CA ARG A 392 15.11 -0.87 15.82
C ARG A 392 14.24 -0.31 16.96
N ILE A 393 12.93 -0.56 16.93
CA ILE A 393 12.01 -0.20 18.01
C ILE A 393 12.36 -0.91 19.31
N THR A 394 12.63 -2.22 19.26
CA THR A 394 13.02 -2.98 20.47
C THR A 394 14.38 -2.58 21.00
N LEU A 395 15.37 -2.31 20.13
CA LEU A 395 16.65 -1.76 20.56
C LEU A 395 16.48 -0.41 21.29
N LEU A 396 15.67 0.49 20.73
CA LEU A 396 15.38 1.77 21.39
C LEU A 396 14.68 1.58 22.74
N TYR A 397 13.70 0.68 22.81
CA TYR A 397 13.03 0.32 24.07
C TYR A 397 14.03 -0.17 25.12
N PHE A 398 14.94 -1.10 24.78
CA PHE A 398 15.93 -1.61 25.74
C PHE A 398 16.96 -0.56 26.15
N ALA A 399 17.38 0.32 25.23
CA ALA A 399 18.26 1.43 25.56
C ALA A 399 17.60 2.39 26.56
N LEU A 400 16.33 2.75 26.34
CA LEU A 400 15.56 3.61 27.24
C LEU A 400 15.32 2.94 28.60
N LYS A 401 14.97 1.64 28.61
CA LYS A 401 14.82 0.84 29.83
C LYS A 401 16.11 0.81 30.66
N HIS A 402 17.27 0.66 30.01
CA HIS A 402 18.56 0.70 30.69
C HIS A 402 18.85 2.07 31.34
N LEU A 403 18.32 3.16 30.76
CA LEU A 403 18.44 4.52 31.27
C LEU A 403 17.32 4.93 32.24
N GLY A 404 16.39 4.01 32.57
CA GLY A 404 15.26 4.30 33.45
C GLY A 404 14.18 5.22 32.84
N ILE A 405 14.11 5.29 31.51
CA ILE A 405 13.08 6.07 30.80
C ILE A 405 11.90 5.17 30.44
N GLU A 406 10.69 5.57 30.83
CA GLU A 406 9.46 4.80 30.58
C GLU A 406 9.10 4.82 29.09
N SER A 407 8.88 3.63 28.54
CA SER A 407 8.40 3.46 27.17
C SER A 407 7.61 2.17 27.00
N SER A 408 6.70 2.17 26.03
CA SER A 408 5.80 1.07 25.70
C SER A 408 5.92 0.74 24.21
N VAL A 409 6.27 -0.51 23.91
CA VAL A 409 6.23 -1.04 22.54
C VAL A 409 4.78 -1.29 22.15
N GLY A 410 4.43 -0.90 20.94
CA GLY A 410 3.09 -1.01 20.39
C GLY A 410 3.07 -1.37 18.91
N PHE A 411 1.86 -1.49 18.38
CA PHE A 411 1.60 -1.83 16.99
C PHE A 411 0.49 -0.96 16.39
N VAL A 412 0.60 -0.69 15.09
CA VAL A 412 -0.33 0.20 14.38
C VAL A 412 -0.68 -0.35 13.00
N THR A 413 -1.90 -0.05 12.57
CA THR A 413 -2.40 -0.22 11.20
C THR A 413 -2.64 1.16 10.60
N SER A 414 -2.49 1.32 9.28
CA SER A 414 -2.82 2.59 8.62
C SER A 414 -4.30 2.98 8.82
N TRP A 415 -4.58 4.27 9.01
CA TRP A 415 -5.97 4.78 9.01
C TRP A 415 -6.68 4.48 7.68
N LYS A 416 -5.92 4.38 6.57
CA LYS A 416 -6.44 3.96 5.26
C LYS A 416 -6.96 2.53 5.22
N SER A 417 -6.69 1.72 6.24
CA SER A 417 -7.25 0.37 6.41
C SER A 417 -8.19 0.24 7.63
N GLY A 418 -8.61 1.38 8.17
CA GLY A 418 -9.51 1.49 9.32
C GLY A 418 -8.81 1.68 10.66
N GLY A 419 -7.47 1.63 10.71
CA GLY A 419 -6.71 1.60 11.97
C GLY A 419 -6.89 0.30 12.75
N THR A 420 -6.21 0.17 13.89
CA THR A 420 -6.27 -1.06 14.70
C THR A 420 -7.63 -1.16 15.41
N GLN A 421 -8.32 -2.28 15.20
CA GLN A 421 -9.65 -2.59 15.72
C GLN A 421 -9.55 -3.34 17.05
N GLU A 422 -9.94 -2.68 18.13
CA GLU A 422 -9.92 -3.22 19.49
C GLU A 422 -10.77 -4.48 19.67
N LYS A 423 -11.87 -4.60 18.92
CA LYS A 423 -12.77 -5.77 18.94
C LYS A 423 -12.19 -7.00 18.24
N VAL A 424 -11.18 -6.82 17.40
CA VAL A 424 -10.48 -7.92 16.74
C VAL A 424 -9.27 -8.24 17.60
N THR A 425 -9.37 -9.22 18.50
CA THR A 425 -8.29 -9.52 19.45
C THR A 425 -7.16 -10.31 18.79
N SER A 426 -6.45 -9.70 17.85
CA SER A 426 -5.32 -10.33 17.15
C SER A 426 -4.35 -9.25 16.68
N LEU A 427 -3.05 -9.49 16.89
CA LEU A 427 -2.01 -8.62 16.33
C LEU A 427 -1.92 -8.73 14.80
N GLY A 428 -2.49 -9.77 14.18
CA GLY A 428 -2.43 -10.00 12.72
C GLY A 428 -3.08 -8.90 11.88
N GLN A 429 -3.88 -8.02 12.50
CA GLN A 429 -4.43 -6.82 11.85
C GLN A 429 -3.42 -5.66 11.76
N CYS A 430 -2.35 -5.68 12.56
CA CYS A 430 -1.35 -4.62 12.65
C CYS A 430 -0.26 -4.79 11.58
N TRP A 431 0.36 -3.68 11.18
CA TRP A 431 1.34 -3.67 10.10
C TRP A 431 2.75 -3.38 10.61
N GLU A 432 2.87 -2.38 11.48
CA GLU A 432 4.17 -1.90 11.95
C GLU A 432 4.23 -1.76 13.46
N ALA A 433 5.45 -1.85 13.98
CA ALA A 433 5.75 -1.56 15.36
C ALA A 433 5.97 -0.05 15.57
N ILE A 434 5.55 0.45 16.73
CA ILE A 434 5.67 1.84 17.13
C ILE A 434 6.05 1.91 18.61
N LEU A 435 6.82 2.93 19.01
CA LEU A 435 7.19 3.12 20.41
C LEU A 435 6.48 4.36 20.96
N LYS A 436 5.85 4.22 22.12
CA LYS A 436 5.40 5.35 22.96
C LYS A 436 6.44 5.58 24.05
N VAL A 437 6.92 6.81 24.18
CA VAL A 437 7.89 7.21 25.22
C VAL A 437 7.29 8.35 26.04
N ASN A 438 7.25 8.19 27.35
CA ASN A 438 6.73 9.22 28.26
C ASN A 438 7.90 10.01 28.85
N LEU A 439 7.99 11.30 28.53
CA LEU A 439 9.00 12.22 29.05
C LEU A 439 8.31 13.46 29.63
N ASP A 440 8.56 13.79 30.90
CA ASP A 440 8.01 15.00 31.55
C ASP A 440 6.48 15.16 31.35
N GLU A 441 5.71 14.09 31.59
CA GLU A 441 4.25 14.02 31.37
C GLU A 441 3.79 14.20 29.92
N LYS A 442 4.71 14.19 28.95
CA LYS A 442 4.43 14.28 27.53
C LYS A 442 4.77 12.99 26.81
N ASP A 443 3.81 12.52 26.02
CA ASP A 443 3.98 11.35 25.18
C ASP A 443 4.65 11.72 23.84
N TYR A 444 5.66 10.93 23.47
CA TYR A 444 6.32 10.95 22.18
C TYR A 444 6.09 9.63 21.48
N PHE A 445 5.72 9.68 20.21
CA PHE A 445 5.56 8.50 19.37
C PHE A 445 6.71 8.40 18.37
N VAL A 446 7.36 7.25 18.32
CA VAL A 446 8.59 7.05 17.55
C VAL A 446 8.41 5.89 16.57
N CYS A 447 8.68 6.18 15.29
CA CYS A 447 8.70 5.21 14.19
C CYS A 447 10.14 5.06 13.66
N CYS A 448 10.53 3.82 13.34
CA CYS A 448 11.90 3.47 12.90
C CYS A 448 11.95 2.80 11.51
N GLU A 449 10.89 2.94 10.71
CA GLU A 449 10.74 2.30 9.39
C GLU A 449 11.44 3.03 8.22
N SER A 450 12.15 4.13 8.48
CA SER A 450 12.89 4.87 7.46
C SER A 450 14.08 5.62 8.03
N ASP A 451 15.18 5.63 7.29
CA ASP A 451 16.41 6.38 7.62
C ASP A 451 16.29 7.89 7.38
N TYR A 452 15.11 8.33 6.92
CA TYR A 452 14.83 9.72 6.55
C TYR A 452 13.80 10.36 7.47
N TYR A 453 13.29 9.64 8.47
CA TYR A 453 12.34 10.19 9.42
C TYR A 453 13.07 11.01 10.48
N PRO A 454 12.70 12.29 10.66
CA PRO A 454 13.19 13.05 11.80
C PRO A 454 12.61 12.52 13.10
N PHE A 455 13.28 12.81 14.21
CA PHE A 455 12.82 12.43 15.53
C PHE A 455 11.37 12.88 15.78
N SER A 456 10.54 11.97 16.32
CA SER A 456 9.12 12.20 16.61
C SER A 456 8.24 12.48 15.38
N PHE A 457 8.70 12.18 14.16
CA PHE A 457 7.86 12.20 12.97
C PHE A 457 6.94 10.98 12.93
N LEU A 458 5.64 11.22 12.79
CA LEU A 458 4.65 10.20 12.49
C LEU A 458 4.32 10.21 10.99
N PRO A 459 4.47 9.08 10.28
CA PRO A 459 3.99 8.93 8.90
C PRO A 459 2.53 9.31 8.76
N THR A 460 2.18 9.91 7.62
CA THR A 460 0.80 10.36 7.35
C THR A 460 -0.22 9.23 7.36
N SER A 461 0.20 7.98 7.12
CA SER A 461 -0.61 6.76 7.26
C SER A 461 -0.97 6.43 8.71
N TYR A 462 -0.20 6.89 9.69
CA TYR A 462 -0.44 6.62 11.12
C TYR A 462 -0.97 7.82 11.88
N GLN A 463 -0.79 9.03 11.36
CA GLN A 463 -1.40 10.24 11.91
C GLN A 463 -2.91 10.04 12.05
N GLY A 464 -3.47 10.14 13.27
CA GLY A 464 -4.90 9.91 13.53
C GLY A 464 -5.36 8.46 13.56
N SER A 465 -4.46 7.49 13.38
CA SER A 465 -4.81 6.07 13.45
C SER A 465 -4.90 5.59 14.89
N LYS A 466 -5.74 4.59 15.15
CA LYS A 466 -5.74 3.87 16.43
C LYS A 466 -4.57 2.89 16.45
N ALA A 467 -3.80 2.89 17.52
CA ALA A 467 -2.70 1.96 17.80
C ALA A 467 -2.92 1.28 19.16
N CYS A 468 -2.20 0.18 19.41
CA CYS A 468 -2.17 -0.48 20.71
C CYS A 468 -0.75 -0.49 21.30
N PHE A 469 -0.64 -0.35 22.61
CA PHE A 469 0.64 -0.29 23.34
C PHE A 469 0.63 -1.23 24.54
N LEU A 470 1.74 -1.94 24.75
CA LEU A 470 1.91 -2.81 25.90
C LEU A 470 2.05 -1.98 27.19
N LYS A 471 1.16 -2.24 28.15
CA LYS A 471 1.19 -1.69 29.50
C LYS A 471 0.71 -2.73 30.49
N ASN A 472 1.50 -3.00 31.53
CA ASN A 472 1.17 -3.97 32.58
C ASN A 472 0.71 -5.33 32.03
N TYR A 473 1.47 -5.92 31.10
CA TYR A 473 1.17 -7.21 30.48
C TYR A 473 -0.14 -7.25 29.66
N SER A 474 -0.68 -6.11 29.25
CA SER A 474 -1.87 -6.01 28.39
C SER A 474 -1.68 -4.94 27.32
N PHE A 475 -2.38 -5.04 26.19
CA PHE A 475 -2.41 -4.00 25.16
C PHE A 475 -3.53 -3.00 25.40
N GLN A 476 -3.18 -1.72 25.49
CA GLN A 476 -4.10 -0.60 25.62
C GLN A 476 -4.15 0.24 24.34
N PHE A 477 -5.31 0.80 24.03
CA PHE A 477 -5.54 1.48 22.76
C PHE A 477 -5.52 3.00 22.91
N GLU A 478 -4.93 3.67 21.93
CA GLU A 478 -4.88 5.13 21.85
C GLU A 478 -4.93 5.59 20.39
N THR A 479 -5.51 6.76 20.16
CA THR A 479 -5.49 7.42 18.85
C THR A 479 -4.23 8.28 18.74
N LEU A 480 -3.41 8.00 17.73
CA LEU A 480 -2.19 8.77 17.47
C LEU A 480 -2.52 10.22 17.04
N PRO A 481 -1.64 11.19 17.30
CA PRO A 481 -1.83 12.56 16.84
C PRO A 481 -2.10 12.67 15.34
N ASP A 482 -3.03 13.52 14.93
CA ASP A 482 -3.40 13.74 13.52
C ASP A 482 -2.33 14.45 12.66
N GLY A 483 -1.17 14.76 13.25
CA GLY A 483 -0.13 15.62 12.66
C GLY A 483 -0.52 17.10 12.64
N GLY A 484 -1.69 17.40 12.08
CA GLY A 484 -2.21 18.75 11.91
C GLY A 484 -1.51 19.51 10.77
N SER A 485 -2.22 20.46 10.17
CA SER A 485 -1.72 21.21 9.01
C SER A 485 -0.41 21.97 9.29
N ASN A 486 -0.20 22.41 10.53
CA ASN A 486 1.01 23.13 10.95
C ASN A 486 2.28 22.27 10.93
N GLN A 487 2.14 20.95 11.12
CA GLN A 487 3.28 20.02 11.07
C GLN A 487 3.51 19.50 9.64
N ASN A 488 2.43 19.33 8.88
CA ASN A 488 2.47 18.93 7.47
C ASN A 488 2.46 20.18 6.58
N ARG A 489 3.55 20.94 6.59
CA ARG A 489 3.61 22.29 6.01
C ARG A 489 4.67 22.45 4.92
N PHE A 490 4.31 23.22 3.89
CA PHE A 490 5.22 23.66 2.84
C PHE A 490 5.13 25.18 2.65
N ASP A 491 6.23 25.88 2.90
CA ASP A 491 6.33 27.32 2.69
C ASP A 491 7.22 27.61 1.49
N ARG A 492 6.77 28.50 0.61
CA ARG A 492 7.49 28.92 -0.58
C ARG A 492 7.58 30.44 -0.63
N GLN A 493 8.79 30.96 -0.77
CA GLN A 493 9.07 32.39 -0.89
C GLN A 493 9.85 32.64 -2.18
N LEU A 494 9.40 33.58 -2.99
CA LEU A 494 10.03 33.92 -4.25
C LEU A 494 10.24 35.43 -4.38
N PHE A 495 11.40 35.78 -4.93
CA PHE A 495 11.71 37.12 -5.40
C PHE A 495 11.96 37.04 -6.90
N VAL A 496 11.21 37.83 -7.67
CA VAL A 496 11.23 37.81 -9.12
C VAL A 496 11.46 39.22 -9.61
N LYS A 497 12.54 39.44 -10.35
CA LYS A 497 12.78 40.70 -11.04
C LYS A 497 12.39 40.57 -12.50
N VAL A 498 11.42 41.36 -12.94
CA VAL A 498 10.96 41.40 -14.33
C VAL A 498 11.69 42.52 -15.06
N SER A 499 12.27 42.21 -16.21
CA SER A 499 12.90 43.19 -17.10
C SER A 499 11.94 43.70 -18.18
N LEU A 500 12.28 44.81 -18.84
CA LEU A 500 11.52 45.36 -19.96
C LEU A 500 11.46 44.43 -21.18
N ASP A 501 12.47 43.58 -21.35
CA ASP A 501 12.55 42.59 -22.44
C ASP A 501 11.79 41.30 -22.12
N GLY A 502 11.19 41.23 -20.91
CA GLY A 502 10.36 40.12 -20.47
C GLY A 502 11.12 38.99 -19.77
N ASP A 503 12.43 39.12 -19.58
CA ASP A 503 13.21 38.16 -18.78
C ASP A 503 12.84 38.27 -17.29
N MET A 504 12.84 37.11 -16.60
CA MET A 504 12.62 37.01 -15.16
C MET A 504 13.84 36.42 -14.44
N ASP A 505 14.44 37.19 -13.54
CA ASP A 505 15.47 36.72 -12.62
C ASP A 505 14.82 36.28 -11.31
N VAL A 506 15.01 35.02 -10.92
CA VAL A 506 14.27 34.40 -9.82
C VAL A 506 15.21 33.92 -8.73
N LYS A 507 14.88 34.27 -7.49
CA LYS A 507 15.40 33.66 -6.27
C LYS A 507 14.26 33.04 -5.50
N GLU A 508 14.43 31.78 -5.11
CA GLU A 508 13.36 31.00 -4.51
C GLU A 508 13.90 30.24 -3.29
N VAL A 509 13.12 30.26 -2.21
CA VAL A 509 13.37 29.51 -0.97
C VAL A 509 12.14 28.68 -0.67
N ARG A 510 12.34 27.37 -0.49
CA ARG A 510 11.31 26.42 -0.10
C ARG A 510 11.63 25.81 1.25
N ASN A 511 10.71 25.87 2.19
CA ASN A 511 10.82 25.24 3.50
C ASN A 511 9.82 24.08 3.58
N PHE A 512 10.31 22.91 3.95
CA PHE A 512 9.51 21.68 4.02
C PHE A 512 9.45 21.19 5.46
N ARG A 513 8.27 20.78 5.92
CA ARG A 513 8.03 20.19 7.25
C ARG A 513 7.18 18.94 7.15
N GLY A 514 7.37 18.02 8.09
CA GLY A 514 6.63 16.76 8.14
C GLY A 514 6.87 15.88 6.90
N PRO A 515 5.84 15.37 6.21
CA PRO A 515 6.01 14.45 5.09
C PRO A 515 6.81 15.06 3.93
N PHE A 516 6.75 16.39 3.78
CA PHE A 516 7.44 17.09 2.72
C PHE A 516 8.96 17.08 2.88
N GLU A 517 9.49 17.23 4.10
CA GLU A 517 10.94 17.18 4.32
C GLU A 517 11.48 15.77 4.18
N VAL A 518 10.74 14.76 4.64
CA VAL A 518 11.13 13.34 4.55
C VAL A 518 11.43 12.97 3.10
N SER A 519 10.58 13.41 2.16
CA SER A 519 10.77 13.17 0.73
C SER A 519 12.09 13.74 0.18
N LEU A 520 12.55 14.88 0.72
CA LEU A 520 13.79 15.53 0.30
C LEU A 520 15.03 15.07 1.06
N ARG A 521 14.90 14.54 2.28
CA ARG A 521 16.04 13.97 3.01
C ARG A 521 16.67 12.79 2.28
N GLY A 522 15.90 12.07 1.46
CA GLY A 522 16.40 11.05 0.53
C GLY A 522 17.48 11.56 -0.43
N MET A 523 17.49 12.85 -0.75
CA MET A 523 18.48 13.48 -1.64
C MET A 523 19.90 13.44 -1.07
N ARG A 524 20.09 13.20 0.24
CA ARG A 524 21.43 13.12 0.85
C ARG A 524 22.28 11.99 0.26
N SER A 525 21.63 10.91 -0.17
CA SER A 525 22.27 9.71 -0.70
C SER A 525 22.63 9.83 -2.19
N LEU A 526 22.16 10.88 -2.86
CA LEU A 526 22.38 11.10 -4.29
C LEU A 526 23.71 11.81 -4.55
N LYS A 527 24.28 11.53 -5.72
CA LYS A 527 25.46 12.24 -6.23
C LYS A 527 25.09 13.67 -6.63
N ASP A 528 26.07 14.57 -6.66
CA ASP A 528 25.81 15.98 -6.94
C ASP A 528 25.22 16.21 -8.33
N LYS A 529 25.59 15.39 -9.34
CA LYS A 529 24.97 15.44 -10.66
C LYS A 529 23.48 15.06 -10.63
N GLU A 530 23.08 14.11 -9.79
CA GLU A 530 21.67 13.73 -9.66
C GLU A 530 20.87 14.81 -8.93
N LYS A 531 21.46 15.46 -7.92
CA LYS A 531 20.89 16.64 -7.25
C LYS A 531 20.72 17.82 -8.22
N GLN A 532 21.72 18.08 -9.05
CA GLN A 532 21.65 19.07 -10.14
C GLN A 532 20.53 18.73 -11.12
N ASN A 533 20.46 17.49 -11.61
CA ASN A 533 19.39 17.06 -12.53
C ASN A 533 18.00 17.20 -11.88
N PHE A 534 17.88 16.95 -10.58
CA PHE A 534 16.64 17.19 -9.83
C PHE A 534 16.29 18.68 -9.80
N ALA A 535 17.23 19.55 -9.45
CA ALA A 535 17.01 21.00 -9.44
C ALA A 535 16.65 21.53 -10.84
N GLU A 536 17.31 21.05 -11.90
CA GLU A 536 16.98 21.36 -13.29
C GLU A 536 15.55 20.93 -13.63
N LYS A 537 15.14 19.70 -13.29
CA LYS A 537 13.75 19.24 -13.48
C LYS A 537 12.74 20.10 -12.73
N VAL A 538 13.08 20.55 -11.51
CA VAL A 538 12.22 21.43 -10.71
C VAL A 538 11.99 22.76 -11.42
N VAL A 539 13.04 23.45 -11.88
CA VAL A 539 12.87 24.74 -12.58
C VAL A 539 12.24 24.57 -13.96
N LYS A 540 12.52 23.47 -14.66
CA LYS A 540 11.89 23.18 -15.96
C LYS A 540 10.39 22.91 -15.86
N ARG A 541 9.90 22.40 -14.73
CA ARG A 541 8.47 22.24 -14.46
C ARG A 541 7.77 23.59 -14.30
N ILE A 542 8.47 24.59 -13.75
CA ILE A 542 7.96 25.96 -13.61
C ILE A 542 7.83 26.61 -15.00
N HIS A 543 8.90 26.54 -15.80
CA HIS A 543 8.87 27.03 -17.17
C HIS A 543 9.84 26.25 -18.07
N PRO A 544 9.43 25.85 -19.30
CA PRO A 544 10.30 25.08 -20.22
C PRO A 544 11.61 25.78 -20.56
N HIS A 545 11.61 27.12 -20.61
CA HIS A 545 12.80 27.93 -20.88
C HIS A 545 13.62 28.30 -19.64
N ALA A 546 13.20 27.89 -18.43
CA ALA A 546 13.97 28.18 -17.22
C ALA A 546 15.39 27.60 -17.29
N GLN A 547 16.36 28.38 -16.85
CA GLN A 547 17.78 28.07 -16.83
C GLN A 547 18.26 28.15 -15.39
N LEU A 548 18.55 26.99 -14.78
CA LEU A 548 19.10 26.92 -13.43
C LEU A 548 20.46 27.62 -13.39
N ARG A 549 20.65 28.53 -12.43
CA ARG A 549 21.94 29.18 -12.17
C ARG A 549 22.62 28.59 -10.95
N ASP A 550 21.87 28.42 -9.88
CA ASP A 550 22.39 27.89 -8.62
C ASP A 550 21.30 27.17 -7.81
N PHE A 551 21.70 26.23 -6.97
CA PHE A 551 20.81 25.56 -6.03
C PHE A 551 21.57 25.10 -4.77
N SER A 552 20.87 25.05 -3.65
CA SER A 552 21.41 24.46 -2.42
C SER A 552 20.32 23.84 -1.56
N PHE A 553 20.69 22.83 -0.78
CA PHE A 553 19.86 22.28 0.28
C PHE A 553 20.46 22.68 1.63
N SER A 554 19.62 22.81 2.67
CA SER A 554 20.10 22.77 4.05
C SER A 554 20.79 21.43 4.34
N ASN A 555 21.42 21.29 5.50
CA ASN A 555 22.06 20.04 5.88
C ASN A 555 21.03 18.90 6.01
N LEU A 556 20.89 18.09 4.97
CA LEU A 556 19.91 17.00 4.90
C LEU A 556 20.17 15.89 5.95
N SER A 557 21.35 15.87 6.56
CA SER A 557 21.71 14.95 7.63
C SER A 557 21.42 15.50 9.03
N ASP A 558 21.06 16.79 9.15
CA ASP A 558 20.61 17.37 10.41
C ASP A 558 19.08 17.25 10.52
N PHE A 559 18.62 16.34 11.38
CA PHE A 559 17.19 16.09 11.60
C PHE A 559 16.54 17.06 12.59
N ARG A 560 17.30 18.03 13.13
CA ARG A 560 16.79 19.04 14.08
C ARG A 560 16.16 20.23 13.39
N GLU A 561 16.64 20.55 12.20
CA GLU A 561 16.19 21.68 11.40
C GLU A 561 15.35 21.19 10.21
N PRO A 562 14.28 21.92 9.83
CA PRO A 562 13.54 21.65 8.61
C PRO A 562 14.43 21.66 7.36
N VAL A 563 14.02 20.92 6.34
CA VAL A 563 14.72 20.97 5.05
C VAL A 563 14.40 22.30 4.35
N VAL A 564 15.45 22.99 3.91
CA VAL A 564 15.37 24.20 3.08
C VAL A 564 15.97 23.88 1.72
N PHE A 565 15.29 24.28 0.64
CA PHE A 565 15.79 24.18 -0.73
C PHE A 565 15.78 25.56 -1.37
N THR A 566 16.95 26.05 -1.73
CA THR A 566 17.14 27.36 -2.36
C THR A 566 17.50 27.18 -3.81
N LEU A 567 16.93 28.03 -4.67
CA LEU A 567 17.11 28.02 -6.11
C LEU A 567 17.34 29.44 -6.62
N SER A 568 18.23 29.58 -7.61
CA SER A 568 18.30 30.77 -8.46
C SER A 568 18.30 30.37 -9.92
N TYR A 569 17.50 31.05 -10.73
CA TYR A 569 17.37 30.74 -12.15
C TYR A 569 16.90 31.95 -12.95
N LEU A 570 17.18 31.91 -14.26
CA LEU A 570 16.68 32.85 -15.24
C LEU A 570 15.56 32.20 -16.05
N ILE A 571 14.48 32.92 -16.31
CA ILE A 571 13.52 32.54 -17.33
C ILE A 571 13.55 33.60 -18.44
N PRO A 572 14.24 33.33 -19.56
CA PRO A 572 14.27 34.25 -20.68
C PRO A 572 12.89 34.41 -21.31
N LYS A 573 12.51 35.64 -21.64
CA LYS A 573 11.25 36.00 -22.33
C LYS A 573 10.01 35.38 -21.70
N ALA A 574 9.98 35.32 -20.36
CA ALA A 574 8.86 34.76 -19.62
C ALA A 574 7.64 35.69 -19.67
N ALA A 575 7.85 36.99 -19.44
CA ALA A 575 6.81 37.98 -19.68
C ALA A 575 6.71 38.30 -21.17
N ILE A 576 5.51 38.14 -21.71
CA ILE A 576 5.18 38.45 -23.09
C ILE A 576 5.08 39.98 -23.20
N LYS A 577 5.96 40.56 -24.00
CA LYS A 577 5.87 41.97 -24.40
C LYS A 577 4.83 42.12 -25.51
N ALA A 578 3.60 42.47 -25.15
CA ALA A 578 2.51 42.69 -26.11
C ALA A 578 2.68 44.04 -26.84
N SER A 579 3.27 45.03 -26.18
CA SER A 579 3.71 46.31 -26.75
C SER A 579 4.80 46.94 -25.87
N ASP A 580 5.33 48.09 -26.24
CA ASP A 580 6.25 48.86 -25.37
C ASP A 580 5.60 49.33 -24.06
N GLN A 581 4.27 49.27 -23.97
CA GLN A 581 3.49 49.72 -22.82
C GLN A 581 2.88 48.56 -22.04
N ILE A 582 2.96 47.31 -22.53
CA ILE A 582 2.24 46.17 -21.94
C ILE A 582 3.16 44.95 -21.84
N LEU A 583 3.34 44.45 -20.62
CA LEU A 583 3.92 43.14 -20.30
C LEU A 583 2.83 42.24 -19.70
N ALA A 584 2.80 40.98 -20.09
CA ALA A 584 1.84 40.01 -19.54
C ALA A 584 2.49 38.66 -19.28
N PHE A 585 2.17 38.04 -18.14
CA PHE A 585 2.60 36.67 -17.82
C PHE A 585 1.58 35.96 -16.95
N ARG A 586 1.63 34.64 -16.92
CA ARG A 586 0.93 33.85 -15.90
C ARG A 586 1.82 33.68 -14.68
N ASN A 587 1.22 33.51 -13.51
CA ASN A 587 1.98 33.14 -12.32
C ASN A 587 2.49 31.70 -12.44
N TYR A 588 3.71 31.52 -12.97
CA TYR A 588 4.35 30.21 -13.19
C TYR A 588 4.58 29.39 -11.91
N TRP A 589 4.41 30.00 -10.74
CA TRP A 589 4.63 29.38 -9.44
C TRP A 589 3.34 28.92 -8.77
N VAL A 590 2.20 29.16 -9.42
CA VAL A 590 0.87 28.68 -9.05
C VAL A 590 0.43 27.72 -10.13
N ASP A 591 0.71 26.43 -9.92
CA ASP A 591 0.40 25.35 -10.87
C ASP A 591 -0.55 24.36 -10.21
N TYR A 592 -1.84 24.70 -10.27
CA TYR A 592 -2.92 23.89 -9.74
C TYR A 592 -3.71 23.25 -10.88
N SER A 593 -3.94 21.95 -10.80
CA SER A 593 -4.74 21.19 -11.76
C SER A 593 -6.06 20.72 -11.16
N GLY A 594 -7.16 20.87 -11.90
CA GLY A 594 -8.47 20.32 -11.54
C GLY A 594 -8.60 18.80 -11.63
N THR A 595 -7.56 18.07 -12.05
CA THR A 595 -7.65 16.63 -12.37
C THR A 595 -8.18 15.80 -11.20
N SER A 596 -7.72 16.08 -9.98
CA SER A 596 -8.18 15.38 -8.76
C SER A 596 -9.65 15.65 -8.38
N ALA A 597 -10.26 16.68 -8.98
CA ALA A 597 -11.63 17.12 -8.76
C ALA A 597 -12.49 17.01 -10.05
N SER A 598 -12.01 16.22 -11.02
CA SER A 598 -12.63 16.09 -12.35
C SER A 598 -14.03 15.48 -12.32
N LEU A 599 -14.29 14.55 -11.38
CA LEU A 599 -15.60 13.94 -11.23
C LEU A 599 -16.61 14.97 -10.71
N ALA A 600 -17.73 15.14 -11.41
CA ALA A 600 -18.81 16.04 -10.98
C ALA A 600 -19.48 15.58 -9.68
N SER A 601 -19.57 14.26 -9.50
CA SER A 601 -20.07 13.59 -8.29
C SER A 601 -19.29 12.31 -8.06
N ARG A 602 -19.39 11.76 -6.85
CA ARG A 602 -18.71 10.53 -6.44
C ARG A 602 -19.66 9.55 -5.79
N THR A 603 -19.35 8.28 -5.96
CA THR A 603 -19.99 7.17 -5.27
C THR A 603 -19.24 6.87 -3.98
N TYR A 604 -17.89 6.91 -4.02
CA TYR A 604 -17.05 6.51 -2.91
C TYR A 604 -16.40 7.70 -2.21
N PRO A 605 -16.25 7.64 -0.87
CA PRO A 605 -15.48 8.65 -0.14
C PRO A 605 -14.11 8.83 -0.76
N MET A 606 -13.62 10.06 -0.78
CA MET A 606 -12.29 10.37 -1.28
C MET A 606 -11.29 10.46 -0.12
N ASP A 607 -10.26 9.63 -0.16
CA ASP A 607 -9.12 9.70 0.75
C ASP A 607 -8.12 10.73 0.19
N TYR A 608 -8.00 11.83 0.91
CA TYR A 608 -6.91 12.77 0.75
C TYR A 608 -5.68 12.30 1.55
N TRP A 609 -4.49 12.76 1.16
CA TRP A 609 -3.25 12.11 1.59
C TRP A 609 -2.79 12.49 3.01
N ALA A 610 -3.06 13.71 3.46
CA ALA A 610 -2.73 14.23 4.79
C ALA A 610 -3.54 15.51 5.08
N THR A 611 -3.66 15.90 6.36
CA THR A 611 -3.91 17.33 6.64
C THR A 611 -2.68 18.11 6.22
N GLU A 612 -2.82 19.27 5.58
CA GLU A 612 -1.66 20.04 5.10
C GLU A 612 -1.91 21.55 5.12
N GLU A 613 -0.82 22.30 5.16
CA GLU A 613 -0.81 23.74 4.89
C GLU A 613 0.27 24.07 3.85
N LYS A 614 -0.10 24.81 2.83
CA LYS A 614 0.82 25.36 1.82
C LYS A 614 0.69 26.87 1.83
N VAL A 615 1.82 27.55 1.97
CA VAL A 615 1.88 29.01 1.91
C VAL A 615 2.84 29.40 0.80
N ASN A 616 2.38 30.22 -0.13
CA ASN A 616 3.20 30.78 -1.19
C ASN A 616 3.24 32.30 -1.06
N THR A 617 4.43 32.88 -1.13
CA THR A 617 4.62 34.33 -1.21
C THR A 617 5.54 34.65 -2.37
N LEU A 618 5.02 35.37 -3.35
CA LEU A 618 5.72 35.83 -4.54
C LEU A 618 5.85 37.35 -4.49
N VAL A 619 7.08 37.84 -4.51
CA VAL A 619 7.43 39.26 -4.56
C VAL A 619 8.00 39.56 -5.94
N VAL A 620 7.28 40.33 -6.74
CA VAL A 620 7.67 40.73 -8.08
C VAL A 620 8.14 42.18 -8.08
N GLU A 621 9.39 42.43 -8.45
CA GLU A 621 9.93 43.75 -8.76
C GLU A 621 9.59 44.10 -10.22
N LEU A 622 8.73 45.10 -10.39
CA LEU A 622 8.25 45.56 -11.69
C LEU A 622 9.31 46.45 -12.38
N PRO A 623 9.35 46.47 -13.72
CA PRO A 623 10.11 47.47 -14.47
C PRO A 623 9.67 48.88 -14.10
N GLU A 624 10.54 49.85 -14.35
CA GLU A 624 10.23 51.25 -14.04
C GLU A 624 9.05 51.76 -14.86
N GLY A 625 8.14 52.47 -14.22
CA GLY A 625 6.94 53.03 -14.87
C GLY A 625 5.83 52.03 -15.15
N PHE A 626 5.95 50.76 -14.76
CA PHE A 626 4.88 49.76 -14.93
C PHE A 626 4.07 49.56 -13.65
N ASP A 627 2.75 49.53 -13.80
CA ASP A 627 1.79 49.20 -12.76
C ASP A 627 0.98 47.95 -13.14
N TRP A 628 0.59 47.17 -12.14
CA TRP A 628 -0.30 46.02 -12.32
C TRP A 628 -1.74 46.48 -12.55
N THR A 629 -2.40 45.88 -13.55
CA THR A 629 -3.84 46.01 -13.77
C THR A 629 -4.59 45.03 -12.86
N PRO A 630 -5.37 45.50 -11.85
CA PRO A 630 -6.02 44.62 -10.90
C PRO A 630 -7.02 43.66 -11.54
N TRP A 631 -7.12 42.45 -10.97
CA TRP A 631 -8.18 41.51 -11.33
C TRP A 631 -9.56 42.03 -10.88
N ASP A 632 -10.61 41.60 -11.58
CA ASP A 632 -12.00 41.99 -11.32
C ASP A 632 -12.65 41.20 -10.18
N ARG A 633 -11.99 40.15 -9.69
CA ARG A 633 -12.47 39.29 -8.61
C ARG A 633 -11.36 38.86 -7.66
N ASN A 634 -11.76 38.53 -6.43
CA ASN A 634 -10.91 37.86 -5.45
C ASN A 634 -11.02 36.34 -5.61
N PHE A 635 -9.94 35.62 -5.28
CA PHE A 635 -9.89 34.17 -5.29
C PHE A 635 -9.72 33.66 -3.86
N SER A 636 -10.81 33.16 -3.29
CA SER A 636 -10.85 32.60 -1.95
C SER A 636 -11.94 31.55 -1.82
N TYR A 637 -11.70 30.57 -0.98
CA TYR A 637 -12.64 29.54 -0.61
C TYR A 637 -12.48 29.20 0.87
N ASP A 638 -13.57 29.13 1.62
CA ASP A 638 -13.49 28.83 3.05
C ASP A 638 -14.60 27.85 3.48
N CYS A 639 -14.19 26.63 3.83
CA CYS A 639 -15.00 25.72 4.63
C CYS A 639 -14.18 25.17 5.80
N SER A 640 -14.85 24.56 6.77
CA SER A 640 -14.20 23.82 7.85
C SER A 640 -13.26 22.71 7.33
N CYS A 641 -13.60 22.13 6.18
CA CYS A 641 -12.91 21.01 5.55
C CYS A 641 -11.62 21.38 4.77
N ILE A 642 -11.62 22.50 4.08
CA ILE A 642 -10.58 22.94 3.15
C ILE A 642 -10.68 24.46 2.99
N ARG A 643 -9.53 25.13 2.86
CA ARG A 643 -9.47 26.58 2.71
C ARG A 643 -8.47 26.98 1.66
N TYR A 644 -8.78 28.06 0.97
CA TYR A 644 -7.89 28.75 0.07
C TYR A 644 -8.08 30.25 0.23
N PHE A 645 -7.00 31.00 0.41
CA PHE A 645 -7.04 32.45 0.38
C PHE A 645 -5.90 32.95 -0.47
N SER A 646 -6.16 33.95 -1.31
CA SER A 646 -5.12 34.64 -2.05
C SER A 646 -5.26 36.16 -1.89
N THR A 647 -4.14 36.85 -1.99
CA THR A 647 -4.05 38.31 -1.96
C THR A 647 -3.03 38.76 -3.01
N MET A 648 -3.30 39.91 -3.63
CA MET A 648 -2.40 40.55 -4.57
C MET A 648 -2.40 42.05 -4.27
N VAL A 649 -1.24 42.61 -3.91
CA VAL A 649 -1.10 44.02 -3.54
C VAL A 649 0.16 44.60 -4.15
N GLN A 650 0.02 45.74 -4.84
CA GLN A 650 1.16 46.52 -5.31
C GLN A 650 1.50 47.64 -4.31
N LYS A 651 2.79 47.82 -4.00
CA LYS A 651 3.34 48.96 -3.25
C LYS A 651 4.54 49.51 -4.01
N GLY A 652 4.40 50.69 -4.61
CA GLY A 652 5.42 51.24 -5.50
C GLY A 652 5.72 50.27 -6.64
N ARG A 653 6.99 49.90 -6.82
CA ARG A 653 7.44 48.96 -7.86
C ARG A 653 7.36 47.48 -7.46
N THR A 654 6.78 47.16 -6.32
CA THR A 654 6.73 45.78 -5.82
C THR A 654 5.29 45.28 -5.82
N LEU A 655 5.04 44.21 -6.57
CA LEU A 655 3.79 43.47 -6.55
C LEU A 655 3.95 42.22 -5.68
N VAL A 656 3.13 42.09 -4.63
CA VAL A 656 3.18 40.95 -3.71
C VAL A 656 1.92 40.11 -3.90
N PHE A 657 2.12 38.88 -4.33
CA PHE A 657 1.13 37.82 -4.30
C PHE A 657 1.37 36.91 -3.09
N SER A 658 0.33 36.60 -2.34
CA SER A 658 0.40 35.56 -1.32
C SER A 658 -0.83 34.68 -1.37
N ASP A 659 -0.64 33.36 -1.29
CA ASP A 659 -1.74 32.42 -1.08
C ASP A 659 -1.49 31.45 0.09
N LEU A 660 -2.58 30.91 0.61
CA LEU A 660 -2.62 29.86 1.62
C LEU A 660 -3.64 28.82 1.19
N PHE A 661 -3.19 27.57 1.06
CA PHE A 661 -4.05 26.40 0.91
C PHE A 661 -3.96 25.55 2.16
N GLN A 662 -5.11 25.12 2.70
CA GLN A 662 -5.16 24.29 3.89
C GLN A 662 -6.18 23.16 3.72
N ALA A 663 -5.73 21.91 3.91
CA ALA A 663 -6.60 20.76 4.03
C ALA A 663 -6.69 20.36 5.52
N ASN A 664 -7.88 20.47 6.11
CA ASN A 664 -8.09 20.20 7.53
C ASN A 664 -8.55 18.77 7.80
N ARG A 665 -8.68 17.94 6.76
CA ARG A 665 -9.07 16.54 6.89
C ARG A 665 -8.49 15.67 5.78
N LYS A 666 -8.43 14.38 6.06
CA LYS A 666 -7.92 13.34 5.16
C LYS A 666 -9.00 12.59 4.41
N GLU A 667 -10.27 12.83 4.73
CA GLU A 667 -11.38 12.09 4.14
C GLU A 667 -12.48 13.05 3.73
N TYR A 668 -13.03 12.86 2.55
CA TYR A 668 -14.09 13.69 1.99
C TYR A 668 -15.29 12.80 1.64
N ASP A 669 -16.35 12.95 2.43
CA ASP A 669 -17.64 12.31 2.13
C ASP A 669 -18.12 12.74 0.74
N PRO A 670 -18.67 11.82 -0.09
CA PRO A 670 -19.07 12.12 -1.46
C PRO A 670 -20.10 13.24 -1.60
N LYS A 671 -21.02 13.37 -0.63
CA LYS A 671 -22.16 14.29 -0.70
C LYS A 671 -21.93 15.56 0.09
N ILE A 672 -21.24 15.45 1.23
CA ILE A 672 -21.08 16.57 2.17
C ILE A 672 -19.80 17.35 1.87
N HIS A 673 -18.66 16.66 1.70
CA HIS A 673 -17.35 17.33 1.73
C HIS A 673 -16.70 17.41 0.34
N TYR A 674 -16.91 16.43 -0.53
CA TYR A 674 -16.32 16.43 -1.87
C TYR A 674 -16.75 17.64 -2.74
N PRO A 675 -18.02 18.12 -2.71
CA PRO A 675 -18.37 19.34 -3.43
C PRO A 675 -17.51 20.55 -3.02
N HIS A 676 -17.24 20.71 -1.71
CA HIS A 676 -16.37 21.76 -1.20
C HIS A 676 -14.91 21.60 -1.65
N TYR A 677 -14.40 20.36 -1.62
CA TYR A 677 -13.07 20.06 -2.17
C TYR A 677 -12.99 20.49 -3.64
N ARG A 678 -13.97 20.10 -4.45
CA ARG A 678 -13.99 20.37 -5.89
C ARG A 678 -14.03 21.86 -6.19
N GLU A 679 -14.90 22.61 -5.51
CA GLU A 679 -15.01 24.06 -5.68
C GLU A 679 -13.74 24.80 -5.28
N CYS A 680 -13.11 24.38 -4.17
CA CYS A 680 -11.82 24.89 -3.75
C CYS A 680 -10.74 24.63 -4.83
N ILE A 681 -10.58 23.39 -5.28
CA ILE A 681 -9.59 23.03 -6.32
C ILE A 681 -9.83 23.79 -7.64
N PHE A 682 -11.08 24.04 -8.04
CA PHE A 682 -11.35 24.89 -9.21
C PHE A 682 -11.03 26.36 -8.97
N THR A 683 -11.21 26.88 -7.76
CA THR A 683 -10.76 28.23 -7.40
C THR A 683 -9.24 28.35 -7.57
N LEU A 684 -8.49 27.32 -7.14
CA LEU A 684 -7.04 27.19 -7.32
C LEU A 684 -6.65 27.09 -8.81
N GLU A 685 -7.38 26.31 -9.60
CA GLU A 685 -7.13 26.18 -11.05
C GLU A 685 -7.43 27.49 -11.80
N ASP A 686 -8.50 28.18 -11.41
CA ASP A 686 -8.92 29.44 -12.01
C ASP A 686 -7.89 30.55 -11.77
N ILE A 687 -7.35 30.67 -10.56
CA ILE A 687 -6.30 31.67 -10.27
C ILE A 687 -5.01 31.36 -11.03
N ALA A 688 -4.64 30.07 -11.19
CA ALA A 688 -3.48 29.64 -11.97
C ALA A 688 -3.58 30.03 -13.46
N LYS A 689 -4.80 30.17 -13.99
CA LYS A 689 -5.08 30.59 -15.38
C LYS A 689 -5.04 32.11 -15.57
N GLN A 690 -5.06 32.91 -14.50
CA GLN A 690 -5.12 34.37 -14.61
C GLN A 690 -3.80 34.95 -15.14
N TRP A 691 -3.95 35.99 -15.95
CA TRP A 691 -2.83 36.79 -16.42
C TRP A 691 -2.55 37.91 -15.44
N ILE A 692 -1.27 38.12 -15.15
CA ILE A 692 -0.75 39.34 -14.53
C ILE A 692 -0.39 40.26 -15.68
N ILE A 693 -1.14 41.35 -15.83
CA ILE A 693 -0.92 42.38 -16.85
C ILE A 693 -0.28 43.58 -16.18
N LEU A 694 0.82 44.06 -16.75
CA LEU A 694 1.53 45.25 -16.33
C LEU A 694 1.42 46.29 -17.44
N GLU A 695 0.95 47.49 -17.11
CA GLU A 695 0.79 48.62 -18.01
C GLU A 695 1.72 49.76 -17.61
N ASN A 696 2.35 50.40 -18.59
CA ASN A 696 3.19 51.54 -18.34
C ASN A 696 2.33 52.80 -18.08
N SER A 697 2.46 53.35 -16.88
CA SER A 697 1.71 54.50 -16.37
C SER A 697 2.02 55.79 -17.14
N ALA A 698 3.13 55.86 -17.89
CA ALA A 698 3.48 57.00 -18.74
C ALA A 698 2.65 57.08 -20.04
N GLY A 699 1.92 56.01 -20.40
CA GLY A 699 1.04 55.95 -21.56
C GLY A 699 -0.44 56.24 -21.29
N LYS A 700 -0.83 56.53 -20.04
CA LYS A 700 -2.21 56.94 -19.70
C LYS A 700 -2.45 58.39 -20.15
N ASP A 701 -2.90 58.54 -21.39
CA ASP A 701 -3.51 59.78 -21.87
C ASP A 701 -4.73 60.09 -20.95
N PRO A 702 -4.76 61.22 -20.24
CA PRO A 702 -5.88 61.55 -19.39
C PRO A 702 -7.05 61.97 -20.29
N LEU A 703 -7.96 61.03 -20.58
CA LEU A 703 -9.40 61.20 -20.91
C LEU A 703 -9.86 60.23 -22.01
N LYS A 704 -10.60 59.18 -21.61
CA LYS A 704 -11.86 58.80 -22.27
C LYS A 704 -12.81 58.23 -21.22
N PRO A 705 -13.97 58.87 -20.94
CA PRO A 705 -14.98 58.32 -20.06
C PRO A 705 -15.52 57.00 -20.63
N GLY A 706 -15.77 56.03 -19.75
CA GLY A 706 -16.23 54.70 -20.11
C GLY A 706 -17.55 54.70 -20.88
N PHE A 707 -17.69 53.71 -21.76
CA PHE A 707 -18.98 53.26 -22.24
C PHE A 707 -19.77 52.69 -21.05
N MET A 708 -20.61 53.52 -20.42
CA MET A 708 -21.80 53.02 -19.73
C MET A 708 -22.77 52.52 -20.81
N GLN A 709 -22.97 51.21 -20.90
CA GLN A 709 -24.20 50.69 -21.48
C GLN A 709 -25.36 51.06 -20.55
N ALA A 710 -26.31 51.83 -21.08
CA ALA A 710 -27.58 52.09 -20.42
C ALA A 710 -28.39 50.77 -20.28
N PRO A 711 -29.17 50.59 -19.20
CA PRO A 711 -30.06 49.45 -19.09
C PRO A 711 -31.26 49.63 -20.05
N GLU A 712 -31.61 48.56 -20.75
CA GLU A 712 -32.85 48.50 -21.55
C GLU A 712 -34.09 48.69 -20.66
N PRO A 713 -35.08 49.47 -21.10
CA PRO A 713 -36.32 49.63 -20.35
C PRO A 713 -37.19 48.39 -20.51
N GLN A 714 -37.74 47.93 -19.38
CA GLN A 714 -38.80 46.94 -19.31
C GLN A 714 -40.03 47.39 -20.11
N GLY A 715 -40.51 46.51 -20.98
CA GLY A 715 -41.81 46.55 -21.64
C GLY A 715 -42.32 45.14 -21.84
#